data_AF-A0A6V8DXM2-F1
#
_entry.id   AF-A0A6V8DXM2-F1
#
_cell.length_a   1.000
_cell.length_b   1.000
_cell.length_c   1.000
_cell.angle_alpha   90.00
_cell.angle_beta   90.00
_cell.angle_gamma   90.00
#
_symmetry.space_group_name_H-M   'P 1'
#
loop_
_entity.id
_entity.type
_entity.pdbx_description
1 polymer ?
#
loop_
_entity_poly.entity_id
_entity_poly.type
_entity_poly.pdbx_seq_one_letter_code
_entity_poly.pdbx_strand_id
1 'polypeptide(L)'
;MDKRVVTSVGLVLLMLTAGCIGNVRDELITELPDDWKTQTSRTISQPHLVQFDSCLDMEYDLKASIAEEYRTQLLQAVEEQYYYGWGMFDDGMVAEAAMDGDSASTGSAQPQTRTQGEDFSGTNNQEQGVDEADFIKTDGYFIYALQGSTLSIMSVPEYGGIEFASNSSIEGSPISMMLRGDRLIVLSRYSPWNVDAEDALYEYLRWGGDYSEWRVDSLTKYTTYNISDRSSPEVIQELYLEGYNVDAREIDGSIRAITHSWLNIPGLSSWLNMPSEYYDLNWEDPQRRTYREIIAYETIQANEKVLESITLEELVPKIYQRIDGQITEHDMRSEGCGNFAKPMDGFSRGFTNILSLDLFSSTFDYESDHLLSNHPLVYASTDALVLTENAWDWWWFWGQDEVDDMTNIHTFDISVPGVTTYTGSGRIDGQILNQFSLSEHEGVLRIATTIGQWDRWWMEDPEPMSSSVITLVRGVDPQTDQQILLEYGRIDGIAEGERIWSARFVEDRAYLVTFEQIDPLWTIDLSDPSTPTILGELEVPGVSTYIHPLHDDMLLTIGMGPAGEDGLGLDWSSTRLSTFNISDLTQPAVADTLMLSPVDDPDNGRWTWSYSEAMYEHKAFQYWGPKEMLAVPLSTYRYVETYNEDGGYSQWNYEYVSKAIIVNVDEATGSMSVHGEVNHSSLLNHEDVNHWWGGDENIRRTIFMGDFIYAFSGAGITVHNLTSMELTDVVTFDIEYPTYAYYDN
;
A
#
# COMPACT_ATOMS: atom_id res chain seq x y z
N MET A 1 34.44 -33.00 71.14
CA MET A 1 33.53 -31.90 70.75
C MET A 1 33.14 -32.14 69.30
N ASP A 2 31.87 -31.98 68.99
CA ASP A 2 31.25 -32.69 67.87
C ASP A 2 31.48 -32.01 66.51
N LYS A 3 31.83 -32.78 65.47
CA LYS A 3 32.08 -32.24 64.12
C LYS A 3 30.85 -31.53 63.56
N ARG A 4 29.64 -31.97 63.94
CA ARG A 4 28.37 -31.34 63.55
C ARG A 4 28.27 -29.89 63.99
N VAL A 5 28.75 -29.52 65.19
CA VAL A 5 28.67 -28.14 65.69
C VAL A 5 29.56 -27.21 64.86
N VAL A 6 30.77 -27.66 64.50
CA VAL A 6 31.69 -26.87 63.65
C VAL A 6 31.12 -26.68 62.25
N THR A 7 30.51 -27.71 61.66
CA THR A 7 29.88 -27.62 60.34
C THR A 7 28.65 -26.69 60.35
N SER A 8 27.79 -26.76 61.38
CA SER A 8 26.63 -25.87 61.50
C SER A 8 27.02 -24.40 61.73
N VAL A 9 28.06 -24.12 62.53
CA VAL A 9 28.55 -22.74 62.71
C VAL A 9 29.19 -22.21 61.42
N GLY A 10 29.92 -23.05 60.67
CA GLY A 10 30.47 -22.68 59.35
C GLY A 10 29.39 -22.36 58.32
N LEU A 11 28.30 -23.14 58.27
CA LEU A 11 27.16 -22.89 57.39
C LEU A 11 26.39 -21.61 57.75
N VAL A 12 26.21 -21.32 59.04
CA VAL A 12 25.59 -20.06 59.49
C VAL A 12 26.47 -18.85 59.19
N LEU A 13 27.80 -18.95 59.32
CA LEU A 13 28.70 -17.88 58.88
C LEU A 13 28.65 -17.67 57.36
N LEU A 14 28.60 -18.74 56.56
CA LEU A 14 28.47 -18.65 55.10
C LEU A 14 27.14 -17.99 54.68
N MET A 15 26.03 -18.29 55.36
CA MET A 15 24.75 -17.62 55.11
C MET A 15 24.75 -16.15 55.57
N LEU A 16 25.46 -15.81 56.65
CA LEU A 16 25.65 -14.41 57.08
C LEU A 16 26.59 -13.59 56.16
N THR A 17 27.39 -14.24 55.32
CA THR A 17 28.22 -13.58 54.29
C THR A 17 27.61 -13.64 52.87
N ALA A 18 26.56 -14.42 52.66
CA ALA A 18 25.83 -14.47 51.39
C ALA A 18 24.80 -13.33 51.25
N GLY A 19 24.44 -12.68 52.36
CA GLY A 19 23.56 -11.50 52.37
C GLY A 19 24.33 -10.19 52.19
N CYS A 20 24.80 -9.91 50.97
CA CYS A 20 25.07 -8.58 50.39
C CYS A 20 25.71 -8.70 48.98
N ILE A 21 25.09 -9.49 48.09
CA ILE A 21 25.21 -9.30 46.63
C ILE A 21 23.79 -9.34 46.04
N GLY A 22 22.92 -8.49 46.57
CA GLY A 22 21.95 -7.87 45.69
C GLY A 22 22.74 -6.88 44.83
N ASN A 23 22.45 -6.82 43.54
CA ASN A 23 22.87 -5.68 42.72
C ASN A 23 22.10 -4.45 43.21
N VAL A 24 22.59 -3.85 44.28
CA VAL A 24 22.34 -2.43 44.53
C VAL A 24 22.90 -1.74 43.29
N ARG A 25 22.03 -1.19 42.44
CA ARG A 25 22.45 -0.21 41.43
C ARG A 25 23.25 0.85 42.19
N ASP A 26 24.56 0.92 41.96
CA ASP A 26 25.40 1.98 42.52
C ASP A 26 24.76 3.31 42.15
N GLU A 27 24.45 4.12 43.17
CA GLU A 27 23.90 5.48 43.12
C GLU A 27 22.97 5.77 41.91
N LEU A 28 21.66 5.50 42.09
CA LEU A 28 20.61 6.15 41.30
C LEU A 28 20.94 7.65 41.15
N ILE A 29 21.15 8.10 39.92
CA ILE A 29 21.56 9.48 39.60
C ILE A 29 20.56 10.44 40.26
N THR A 30 21.00 11.18 41.28
CA THR A 30 20.09 11.99 42.10
C THR A 30 19.65 13.30 41.44
N GLU A 31 20.43 13.79 40.47
CA GLU A 31 20.14 15.00 39.69
C GLU A 31 20.56 14.75 38.23
N LEU A 32 19.63 14.91 37.29
CA LEU A 32 19.86 14.82 35.84
C LEU A 32 20.25 16.21 35.28
N PRO A 33 20.97 16.31 34.14
CA PRO A 33 21.36 17.60 33.55
C PRO A 33 20.14 18.46 33.20
N ASP A 34 20.12 19.76 33.52
CA ASP A 34 18.94 20.63 33.34
C ASP A 34 18.36 20.64 31.91
N ASP A 35 19.19 20.34 30.90
CA ASP A 35 18.89 20.33 29.47
C ASP A 35 18.55 18.93 28.90
N TRP A 36 18.53 17.87 29.71
CA TRP A 36 18.32 16.49 29.20
C TRP A 36 16.97 16.31 28.49
N LYS A 37 15.96 17.08 28.89
CA LYS A 37 14.61 17.13 28.27
C LYS A 37 14.46 18.15 27.14
N THR A 38 15.49 18.93 26.79
CA THR A 38 15.40 19.97 25.77
C THR A 38 15.24 19.36 24.38
N GLN A 39 14.02 19.37 23.86
CA GLN A 39 13.70 18.92 22.52
C GLN A 39 14.18 19.93 21.46
N THR A 40 14.54 19.44 20.28
CA THR A 40 14.83 20.28 19.11
C THR A 40 13.58 21.07 18.73
N SER A 41 13.75 22.37 18.47
CA SER A 41 12.62 23.21 18.05
C SER A 41 12.13 22.80 16.67
N ARG A 42 10.95 22.19 16.61
CA ARG A 42 10.25 21.89 15.37
C ARG A 42 9.86 23.19 14.67
N THR A 43 10.36 23.41 13.46
CA THR A 43 10.06 24.61 12.65
C THR A 43 9.58 24.21 11.28
N ILE A 44 8.42 24.70 10.88
CA ILE A 44 7.92 24.58 9.50
C ILE A 44 8.89 25.36 8.60
N SER A 45 9.54 24.67 7.67
CA SER A 45 10.45 25.24 6.66
C SER A 45 9.96 24.92 5.24
N GLN A 46 10.82 25.05 4.22
CA GLN A 46 10.46 24.65 2.86
C GLN A 46 10.64 23.14 2.66
N PRO A 47 9.74 22.47 1.92
CA PRO A 47 9.81 21.02 1.62
C PRO A 47 10.89 20.68 0.57
N HIS A 48 11.83 21.59 0.28
CA HIS A 48 12.80 21.42 -0.79
C HIS A 48 13.76 20.27 -0.45
N LEU A 49 13.98 19.38 -1.41
CA LEU A 49 14.95 18.30 -1.27
C LEU A 49 16.37 18.84 -1.42
N VAL A 50 17.19 18.67 -0.37
CA VAL A 50 18.60 19.03 -0.38
C VAL A 50 19.43 17.75 -0.47
N GLN A 51 20.24 17.63 -1.52
CA GLN A 51 21.23 16.57 -1.69
C GLN A 51 22.40 16.76 -0.72
N PHE A 52 23.03 15.67 -0.30
CA PHE A 52 24.22 15.77 0.56
C PHE A 52 25.48 16.16 -0.22
N ASP A 53 26.20 17.16 0.27
CA ASP A 53 27.50 17.59 -0.27
C ASP A 53 28.60 16.53 -0.09
N SER A 54 28.47 15.67 0.93
CA SER A 54 29.34 14.52 1.13
C SER A 54 28.70 13.41 1.96
N CYS A 55 29.21 12.19 1.80
CA CYS A 55 28.86 11.05 2.65
C CYS A 55 29.13 11.29 4.16
N LEU A 56 30.04 12.18 4.55
CA LEU A 56 30.28 12.49 5.97
C LEU A 56 29.16 13.34 6.57
N ASP A 57 28.65 14.30 5.80
CA ASP A 57 27.53 15.15 6.20
C ASP A 57 26.24 14.31 6.26
N MET A 58 26.07 13.41 5.29
CA MET A 58 25.02 12.37 5.31
C MET A 58 25.08 11.52 6.57
N GLU A 59 26.24 10.90 6.89
CA GLU A 59 26.36 10.04 8.08
C GLU A 59 26.02 10.77 9.38
N TYR A 60 26.44 12.03 9.52
CA TYR A 60 26.13 12.86 10.68
C TYR A 60 24.63 13.14 10.78
N ASP A 61 23.98 13.54 9.68
CA ASP A 61 22.57 13.90 9.65
C ASP A 61 21.66 12.69 9.88
N LEU A 62 21.95 11.51 9.30
CA LEU A 62 21.20 10.27 9.58
C LEU A 62 21.22 9.96 11.08
N LYS A 63 22.43 9.94 11.67
CA LYS A 63 22.61 9.63 13.10
C LYS A 63 21.90 10.64 13.99
N ALA A 64 21.92 11.93 13.63
CA ALA A 64 21.20 12.98 14.34
C ALA A 64 19.68 12.80 14.28
N SER A 65 19.11 12.52 13.11
CA SER A 65 17.67 12.26 12.94
C SER A 65 17.21 11.04 13.74
N ILE A 66 17.95 9.92 13.66
CA ILE A 66 17.64 8.70 14.41
C ILE A 66 17.73 8.95 15.93
N ALA A 67 18.74 9.69 16.39
CA ALA A 67 18.88 10.03 17.80
C ALA A 67 17.68 10.85 18.33
N GLU A 68 17.22 11.87 17.58
CA GLU A 68 16.11 12.74 18.00
C GLU A 68 14.73 12.04 17.93
N GLU A 69 14.50 11.12 16.99
CA GLU A 69 13.29 10.28 16.95
C GLU A 69 13.21 9.40 18.21
N TYR A 70 14.24 8.58 18.46
CA TYR A 70 14.29 7.68 19.61
C TYR A 70 14.23 8.44 20.94
N ARG A 71 14.91 9.60 21.02
CA ARG A 71 14.84 10.49 22.18
C ARG A 71 13.43 11.05 22.40
N THR A 72 12.71 11.40 21.33
CA THR A 72 11.33 11.86 21.42
C THR A 72 10.39 10.76 21.93
N GLN A 73 10.49 9.55 21.38
CA GLN A 73 9.71 8.38 21.83
C GLN A 73 9.99 8.06 23.31
N LEU A 74 11.26 8.12 23.74
CA LEU A 74 11.64 7.94 25.15
C LEU A 74 11.10 9.06 26.07
N LEU A 75 10.96 10.30 25.58
CA LEU A 75 10.36 11.40 26.35
C LEU A 75 8.82 11.27 26.44
N GLN A 76 8.14 10.80 25.39
CA GLN A 76 6.70 10.46 25.46
C GLN A 76 6.45 9.33 26.46
N ALA A 77 7.30 8.29 26.43
CA ALA A 77 7.31 7.19 27.38
C ALA A 77 7.49 7.66 28.85
N VAL A 78 8.22 8.75 29.08
CA VAL A 78 8.40 9.37 30.40
C VAL A 78 7.11 9.99 30.95
N GLU A 79 6.20 10.49 30.11
CA GLU A 79 4.94 11.09 30.57
C GLU A 79 3.80 10.05 30.78
N GLU A 80 4.10 8.74 30.69
CA GLU A 80 3.13 7.63 30.84
C GLU A 80 1.99 7.60 29.81
N GLN A 81 2.07 8.38 28.73
CA GLN A 81 1.11 8.35 27.61
C GLN A 81 1.35 7.15 26.66
N TYR A 82 1.75 5.99 27.21
CA TYR A 82 1.75 4.74 26.46
C TYR A 82 0.31 4.35 26.14
N TYR A 83 -0.05 4.53 24.87
CA TYR A 83 -1.23 3.93 24.28
C TYR A 83 -1.08 2.40 24.27
N TYR A 84 -1.51 1.75 25.36
CA TYR A 84 -1.80 0.32 25.40
C TYR A 84 -3.15 0.02 24.72
N GLY A 85 -3.35 0.58 23.53
CA GLY A 85 -4.45 0.22 22.66
C GLY A 85 -4.08 -1.00 21.83
N TRP A 86 -4.28 -2.19 22.39
CA TRP A 86 -4.76 -3.31 21.59
C TRP A 86 -6.23 -3.05 21.22
N GLY A 87 -6.45 -1.98 20.46
CA GLY A 87 -7.57 -1.90 19.53
C GLY A 87 -7.14 -2.60 18.25
N MET A 88 -8.08 -3.26 17.57
CA MET A 88 -7.85 -3.60 16.16
C MET A 88 -7.62 -2.28 15.43
N PHE A 89 -6.38 -2.04 15.01
CA PHE A 89 -6.17 -1.26 13.80
C PHE A 89 -6.72 -2.11 12.67
N ASP A 90 -8.02 -1.94 12.41
CA ASP A 90 -8.51 -1.95 11.03
C ASP A 90 -8.00 -0.66 10.40
N ASP A 91 -6.67 -0.65 10.20
CA ASP A 91 -5.98 0.29 9.34
C ASP A 91 -6.54 -0.03 7.96
N GLY A 92 -7.58 0.72 7.57
CA GLY A 92 -8.50 0.31 6.52
C GLY A 92 -7.71 0.05 5.25
N MET A 93 -7.52 -1.24 4.93
CA MET A 93 -6.37 -1.65 4.14
C MET A 93 -6.35 -0.89 2.81
N VAL A 94 -5.36 -0.01 2.66
CA VAL A 94 -4.97 0.57 1.38
C VAL A 94 -4.38 -0.58 0.58
N ALA A 95 -5.26 -1.37 -0.05
CA ALA A 95 -4.84 -2.41 -0.94
C ALA A 95 -4.29 -1.74 -2.19
N GLU A 96 -2.96 -1.72 -2.27
CA GLU A 96 -2.17 -1.34 -3.45
C GLU A 96 -2.75 -1.94 -4.73
N ALA A 97 -2.98 -1.07 -5.71
CA ALA A 97 -3.98 -1.21 -6.76
C ALA A 97 -3.74 -0.16 -7.85
N ALA A 98 -4.09 -0.41 -9.12
CA ALA A 98 -3.60 0.48 -10.22
C ALA A 98 -4.37 0.36 -11.58
N MET A 99 -5.11 1.39 -12.09
CA MET A 99 -5.94 1.35 -13.35
C MET A 99 -6.29 2.60 -14.20
N ASP A 100 -6.24 2.40 -15.53
CA ASP A 100 -6.71 3.22 -16.68
C ASP A 100 -6.51 2.51 -18.06
N GLY A 101 -6.85 3.15 -19.20
CA GLY A 101 -6.78 2.50 -20.51
C GLY A 101 -6.59 3.38 -21.77
N ASP A 102 -5.85 2.80 -22.72
CA ASP A 102 -6.02 2.72 -24.20
C ASP A 102 -6.09 3.94 -25.19
N SER A 103 -5.49 3.71 -26.38
CA SER A 103 -5.74 4.28 -27.74
C SER A 103 -5.14 5.64 -28.21
N ALA A 104 -4.55 5.83 -29.42
CA ALA A 104 -4.14 4.89 -30.48
C ALA A 104 -3.26 5.50 -31.63
N SER A 105 -2.59 4.58 -32.37
CA SER A 105 -2.27 4.58 -33.84
C SER A 105 -1.00 5.36 -34.32
N THR A 106 -0.19 5.00 -35.35
CA THR A 106 -0.01 3.89 -36.34
C THR A 106 1.52 3.78 -36.67
N GLY A 107 2.13 2.81 -37.42
CA GLY A 107 1.75 1.60 -38.16
C GLY A 107 2.85 1.22 -39.21
N SER A 108 3.13 -0.05 -39.56
CA SER A 108 2.55 -0.71 -40.75
C SER A 108 2.94 -2.20 -40.98
N ALA A 109 1.91 -3.05 -41.17
CA ALA A 109 1.80 -4.25 -42.04
C ALA A 109 2.32 -5.68 -41.66
N GLN A 110 1.39 -6.47 -41.06
CA GLN A 110 1.14 -7.95 -41.14
C GLN A 110 2.09 -8.94 -40.43
N PRO A 111 1.57 -10.11 -39.93
CA PRO A 111 0.24 -10.74 -40.11
C PRO A 111 -0.74 -10.50 -38.93
N GLN A 112 -1.92 -11.16 -38.91
CA GLN A 112 -2.95 -10.95 -37.87
C GLN A 112 -2.49 -11.43 -36.49
N THR A 113 -2.16 -10.46 -35.63
CA THR A 113 -1.98 -10.59 -34.18
C THR A 113 -3.26 -10.15 -33.46
N ARG A 114 -3.58 -10.74 -32.31
CA ARG A 114 -4.65 -10.23 -31.42
C ARG A 114 -4.27 -8.84 -30.90
N THR A 115 -5.21 -7.90 -30.84
CA THR A 115 -4.99 -6.51 -30.39
C THR A 115 -5.62 -6.27 -29.00
N GLN A 116 -4.83 -5.81 -28.02
CA GLN A 116 -5.37 -5.34 -26.73
C GLN A 116 -6.34 -4.16 -26.98
N GLY A 117 -7.44 -4.09 -26.22
CA GLY A 117 -8.48 -3.06 -26.40
C GLY A 117 -9.52 -3.40 -27.48
N GLU A 118 -9.20 -4.22 -28.48
CA GLU A 118 -10.13 -4.66 -29.53
C GLU A 118 -10.55 -6.14 -29.39
N ASP A 119 -9.55 -7.02 -29.26
CA ASP A 119 -9.68 -8.49 -29.24
C ASP A 119 -9.71 -9.04 -27.80
N PHE A 120 -9.00 -8.40 -26.88
CA PHE A 120 -8.95 -8.77 -25.47
C PHE A 120 -8.73 -7.55 -24.57
N SER A 121 -9.23 -7.60 -23.33
CA SER A 121 -8.92 -6.60 -22.32
C SER A 121 -7.53 -6.84 -21.73
N GLY A 122 -6.77 -5.78 -21.52
CA GLY A 122 -5.59 -5.84 -20.64
C GLY A 122 -6.02 -5.84 -19.17
N THR A 123 -5.04 -5.65 -18.29
CA THR A 123 -5.32 -4.92 -17.05
C THR A 123 -5.60 -3.47 -17.43
N ASN A 124 -6.51 -2.87 -16.71
CA ASN A 124 -6.70 -1.43 -16.66
C ASN A 124 -5.51 -0.93 -15.77
N ASN A 125 -4.67 0.06 -16.19
CA ASN A 125 -3.45 0.66 -15.52
C ASN A 125 -3.42 2.24 -15.41
N GLN A 126 -3.23 2.90 -14.24
CA GLN A 126 -3.59 4.29 -13.79
C GLN A 126 -3.50 5.47 -14.75
N GLU A 127 -2.57 5.49 -15.68
CA GLU A 127 -2.42 6.54 -16.68
C GLU A 127 -2.17 5.89 -18.04
N GLN A 128 -2.78 6.44 -19.08
CA GLN A 128 -2.64 5.93 -20.43
C GLN A 128 -1.16 5.87 -20.85
N GLY A 129 -0.67 4.67 -21.19
CA GLY A 129 0.71 4.44 -21.63
C GLY A 129 1.68 4.00 -20.53
N VAL A 130 1.22 3.90 -19.27
CA VAL A 130 2.00 3.34 -18.16
C VAL A 130 1.56 1.88 -17.91
N ASP A 131 2.48 0.91 -17.83
CA ASP A 131 2.15 -0.47 -17.40
C ASP A 131 2.44 -0.67 -15.92
N GLU A 132 1.46 -1.19 -15.19
CA GLU A 132 1.52 -1.35 -13.74
C GLU A 132 1.48 -2.82 -13.37
N ALA A 133 2.28 -3.22 -12.38
CA ALA A 133 2.36 -4.63 -12.01
C ALA A 133 1.02 -5.15 -11.46
N ASP A 134 0.58 -6.32 -11.92
CA ASP A 134 -0.60 -7.02 -11.38
C ASP A 134 -0.31 -8.52 -11.25
N PHE A 135 -1.05 -9.22 -10.40
CA PHE A 135 -0.90 -10.67 -10.21
C PHE A 135 -1.38 -11.48 -11.43
N ILE A 136 -2.03 -10.83 -12.40
CA ILE A 136 -2.41 -11.38 -13.69
C ILE A 136 -1.93 -10.49 -14.85
N LYS A 137 -1.45 -11.09 -15.93
CA LYS A 137 -1.13 -10.41 -17.20
C LYS A 137 -1.50 -11.31 -18.38
N THR A 138 -1.66 -10.72 -19.57
CA THR A 138 -1.92 -11.48 -20.81
C THR A 138 -1.25 -10.82 -22.02
N ASP A 139 -0.73 -11.63 -22.95
CA ASP A 139 -0.31 -11.18 -24.29
C ASP A 139 -1.40 -11.45 -25.37
N GLY A 140 -2.62 -11.73 -24.92
CA GLY A 140 -3.74 -12.16 -25.75
C GLY A 140 -3.69 -13.62 -26.19
N TYR A 141 -2.53 -14.28 -26.16
CA TYR A 141 -2.36 -15.70 -26.51
C TYR A 141 -2.02 -16.59 -25.31
N PHE A 142 -1.43 -16.00 -24.28
CA PHE A 142 -1.15 -16.60 -23.00
C PHE A 142 -1.69 -15.70 -21.89
N ILE A 143 -2.15 -16.34 -20.82
CA ILE A 143 -2.44 -15.71 -19.54
C ILE A 143 -1.36 -16.18 -18.58
N TYR A 144 -0.84 -15.24 -17.80
CA TYR A 144 0.15 -15.45 -16.75
C TYR A 144 -0.59 -15.11 -15.46
N ALA A 145 -0.51 -15.99 -14.45
CA ALA A 145 -1.15 -15.77 -13.15
C ALA A 145 -0.23 -16.16 -12.00
N LEU A 146 -0.16 -15.31 -10.99
CA LEU A 146 0.46 -15.58 -9.70
C LEU A 146 -0.60 -16.07 -8.72
N GLN A 147 -0.33 -17.19 -8.06
CA GLN A 147 -1.25 -17.82 -7.12
C GLN A 147 -0.44 -18.53 -6.02
N GLY A 148 -0.67 -18.17 -4.76
CA GLY A 148 0.16 -18.66 -3.65
C GLY A 148 1.63 -18.31 -3.88
N SER A 149 2.50 -19.32 -3.90
CA SER A 149 3.93 -19.20 -4.24
C SER A 149 4.25 -19.65 -5.68
N THR A 150 3.31 -19.52 -6.62
CA THR A 150 3.38 -20.18 -7.92
C THR A 150 3.06 -19.26 -9.10
N LEU A 151 3.86 -19.35 -10.17
CA LEU A 151 3.59 -18.78 -11.49
C LEU A 151 2.98 -19.87 -12.38
N SER A 152 1.71 -19.70 -12.71
CA SER A 152 1.03 -20.46 -13.75
C SER A 152 1.10 -19.71 -15.08
N ILE A 153 1.42 -20.42 -16.16
CA ILE A 153 1.26 -19.93 -17.54
C ILE A 153 0.27 -20.83 -18.26
N MET A 154 -0.74 -20.22 -18.86
CA MET A 154 -1.82 -20.90 -19.58
C MET A 154 -1.94 -20.32 -20.98
N SER A 155 -2.08 -21.16 -21.99
CA SER A 155 -2.31 -20.76 -23.37
C SER A 155 -3.80 -20.62 -23.68
N VAL A 156 -4.11 -19.76 -24.65
CA VAL A 156 -5.46 -19.50 -25.18
C VAL A 156 -5.43 -19.76 -26.69
N PRO A 157 -5.45 -21.03 -27.14
CA PRO A 157 -5.25 -21.38 -28.55
C PRO A 157 -6.31 -20.72 -29.47
N GLU A 158 -7.55 -20.71 -29.02
CA GLU A 158 -8.68 -19.97 -29.58
C GLU A 158 -9.52 -19.36 -28.45
N TYR A 159 -10.30 -18.32 -28.73
CA TYR A 159 -11.15 -17.72 -27.69
C TYR A 159 -12.18 -18.73 -27.17
N GLY A 160 -12.29 -18.84 -25.86
CA GLY A 160 -13.19 -19.77 -25.18
C GLY A 160 -12.51 -21.06 -24.69
N GLY A 161 -11.24 -21.28 -25.01
CA GLY A 161 -10.43 -22.39 -24.48
C GLY A 161 -9.22 -21.90 -23.68
N ILE A 162 -8.80 -22.68 -22.68
CA ILE A 162 -7.63 -22.40 -21.85
C ILE A 162 -6.89 -23.70 -21.52
N GLU A 163 -5.61 -23.77 -21.89
CA GLU A 163 -4.78 -24.97 -21.68
C GLU A 163 -3.53 -24.64 -20.86
N PHE A 164 -3.24 -25.45 -19.85
CA PHE A 164 -2.07 -25.27 -18.99
C PHE A 164 -0.75 -25.48 -19.75
N ALA A 165 0.15 -24.48 -19.74
CA ALA A 165 1.42 -24.52 -20.45
C ALA A 165 2.61 -24.84 -19.53
N SER A 166 2.73 -24.18 -18.38
CA SER A 166 3.79 -24.45 -17.40
C SER A 166 3.41 -24.02 -15.99
N ASN A 167 3.99 -24.70 -14.99
CA ASN A 167 3.97 -24.25 -13.59
C ASN A 167 5.40 -23.97 -13.12
N SER A 168 5.60 -22.95 -12.29
CA SER A 168 6.89 -22.64 -11.69
C SER A 168 6.71 -22.14 -10.26
N SER A 169 7.35 -22.82 -9.29
CA SER A 169 7.43 -22.33 -7.91
C SER A 169 8.31 -21.09 -7.84
N ILE A 170 7.85 -20.08 -7.12
CA ILE A 170 8.53 -18.81 -6.89
C ILE A 170 8.97 -18.78 -5.43
N GLU A 171 10.24 -18.46 -5.19
CA GLU A 171 10.71 -18.19 -3.83
C GLU A 171 10.18 -16.82 -3.36
N GLY A 172 9.51 -16.82 -2.21
CA GLY A 172 8.90 -15.65 -1.58
C GLY A 172 7.38 -15.69 -1.64
N SER A 173 6.76 -14.54 -1.39
CA SER A 173 5.32 -14.32 -1.55
C SER A 173 5.11 -13.40 -2.76
N PRO A 174 4.87 -13.95 -3.97
CA PRO A 174 4.64 -13.15 -5.16
C PRO A 174 3.41 -12.25 -5.01
N ILE A 175 3.56 -11.00 -5.41
CA ILE A 175 2.55 -9.93 -5.26
C ILE A 175 1.96 -9.58 -6.63
N SER A 176 2.83 -9.34 -7.61
CA SER A 176 2.50 -8.78 -8.90
C SER A 176 3.59 -9.08 -9.94
N MET A 177 3.31 -8.82 -11.22
CA MET A 177 4.27 -9.01 -12.30
C MET A 177 4.05 -8.04 -13.47
N MET A 178 5.13 -7.85 -14.23
CA MET A 178 5.19 -7.06 -15.47
C MET A 178 5.58 -7.96 -16.64
N LEU A 179 5.05 -7.67 -17.83
CA LEU A 179 5.24 -8.50 -19.02
C LEU A 179 5.63 -7.63 -20.23
N ARG A 180 6.80 -7.89 -20.81
CA ARG A 180 7.17 -7.35 -22.14
C ARG A 180 7.81 -8.42 -23.02
N GLY A 181 7.12 -8.77 -24.10
CA GLY A 181 7.63 -9.70 -25.12
C GLY A 181 7.94 -11.09 -24.55
N ASP A 182 9.23 -11.41 -24.43
CA ASP A 182 9.73 -12.68 -23.88
C ASP A 182 10.36 -12.54 -22.48
N ARG A 183 10.02 -11.45 -21.76
CA ARG A 183 10.45 -11.17 -20.39
C ARG A 183 9.24 -11.02 -19.50
N LEU A 184 9.22 -11.80 -18.41
CA LEU A 184 8.27 -11.67 -17.32
C LEU A 184 9.05 -11.36 -16.04
N ILE A 185 8.70 -10.28 -15.37
CA ILE A 185 9.32 -9.87 -14.10
C ILE A 185 8.29 -10.08 -13.01
N VAL A 186 8.58 -10.95 -12.04
CA VAL A 186 7.72 -11.20 -10.88
C VAL A 186 8.26 -10.47 -9.66
N LEU A 187 7.41 -9.66 -9.03
CA LEU A 187 7.67 -8.96 -7.79
C LEU A 187 7.15 -9.82 -6.63
N SER A 188 7.98 -10.05 -5.63
CA SER A 188 7.64 -10.84 -4.44
C SER A 188 8.04 -10.13 -3.16
N ARG A 189 7.20 -10.19 -2.12
CA ARG A 189 7.62 -9.90 -0.76
C ARG A 189 8.50 -11.05 -0.29
N TYR A 190 9.66 -10.73 0.25
CA TYR A 190 10.60 -11.73 0.76
C TYR A 190 11.01 -11.38 2.18
N SER A 191 10.88 -12.34 3.09
CA SER A 191 11.25 -12.17 4.49
C SER A 191 12.66 -12.74 4.72
N PRO A 192 13.58 -12.00 5.35
CA PRO A 192 14.92 -12.54 5.65
C PRO A 192 14.86 -13.75 6.58
N TRP A 193 13.82 -13.86 7.41
CA TRP A 193 13.53 -15.03 8.25
C TRP A 193 13.29 -16.34 7.46
N ASN A 194 13.01 -16.25 6.15
CA ASN A 194 12.80 -17.41 5.27
C ASN A 194 14.09 -17.88 4.56
N VAL A 195 15.20 -17.16 4.72
CA VAL A 195 16.49 -17.49 4.09
C VAL A 195 17.11 -18.70 4.79
N ASP A 196 17.50 -19.73 4.04
CA ASP A 196 18.23 -20.88 4.59
C ASP A 196 19.61 -20.43 5.09
N ALA A 197 20.05 -20.94 6.24
CA ALA A 197 21.38 -20.66 6.79
C ALA A 197 22.54 -21.22 5.94
N GLU A 198 22.26 -22.11 4.98
CA GLU A 198 23.22 -22.56 3.96
C GLU A 198 23.22 -21.68 2.69
N ASP A 199 22.27 -20.74 2.52
CA ASP A 199 22.23 -19.81 1.39
C ASP A 199 23.28 -18.70 1.54
N ALA A 200 23.94 -18.33 0.45
CA ALA A 200 24.90 -17.22 0.44
C ALA A 200 24.27 -15.87 0.86
N LEU A 201 22.97 -15.68 0.64
CA LEU A 201 22.23 -14.46 1.00
C LEU A 201 22.13 -14.28 2.53
N TYR A 202 22.18 -15.37 3.30
CA TYR A 202 22.03 -15.36 4.75
C TYR A 202 23.08 -14.48 5.46
N GLU A 203 24.32 -14.53 5.01
CA GLU A 203 25.42 -13.76 5.61
C GLU A 203 25.38 -12.27 5.22
N TYR A 204 24.74 -11.90 4.10
CA TYR A 204 24.58 -10.51 3.69
C TYR A 204 23.49 -9.76 4.50
N LEU A 205 22.45 -10.47 4.92
CA LEU A 205 21.25 -9.87 5.53
C LEU A 205 21.32 -9.71 7.06
N ARG A 206 22.44 -10.05 7.70
CA ARG A 206 22.56 -10.12 9.17
C ARG A 206 23.48 -9.04 9.74
N TRP A 207 23.15 -8.57 10.94
CA TRP A 207 24.05 -7.75 11.77
C TRP A 207 25.14 -8.63 12.41
N GLY A 208 26.04 -9.15 11.58
CA GLY A 208 27.15 -9.98 12.03
C GLY A 208 26.72 -11.33 12.61
N GLY A 209 27.33 -11.70 13.74
CA GLY A 209 27.40 -13.10 14.18
C GLY A 209 26.19 -13.65 14.95
N ASP A 210 25.37 -12.81 15.58
CA ASP A 210 24.29 -13.25 16.48
C ASP A 210 23.01 -13.65 15.72
N TYR A 211 22.34 -14.70 16.21
CA TYR A 211 21.38 -15.50 15.43
C TYR A 211 20.01 -14.84 15.21
N SER A 212 19.79 -13.61 15.68
CA SER A 212 18.46 -12.98 15.74
C SER A 212 18.42 -11.52 15.27
N GLU A 213 19.47 -11.02 14.64
CA GLU A 213 19.58 -9.61 14.25
C GLU A 213 19.69 -9.49 12.71
N TRP A 214 18.57 -9.13 12.08
CA TRP A 214 18.47 -8.91 10.63
C TRP A 214 18.60 -7.43 10.28
N ARG A 215 19.19 -7.16 9.11
CA ARG A 215 19.40 -5.83 8.55
C ARG A 215 18.09 -5.08 8.28
N VAL A 216 17.09 -5.82 7.82
CA VAL A 216 15.73 -5.35 7.48
C VAL A 216 14.71 -6.39 7.93
N ASP A 217 13.43 -6.00 8.03
CA ASP A 217 12.33 -6.95 8.29
C ASP A 217 11.70 -7.51 7.00
N SER A 218 11.93 -6.84 5.86
CA SER A 218 11.36 -7.21 4.56
C SER A 218 12.29 -6.78 3.42
N LEU A 219 12.29 -7.59 2.37
CA LEU A 219 12.93 -7.34 1.09
C LEU A 219 11.87 -7.37 -0.02
N THR A 220 12.09 -6.60 -1.07
CA THR A 220 11.31 -6.65 -2.31
C THR A 220 12.14 -7.38 -3.35
N LYS A 221 11.65 -8.54 -3.78
CA LYS A 221 12.37 -9.42 -4.70
C LYS A 221 11.82 -9.30 -6.12
N TYR A 222 12.69 -9.01 -7.08
CA TYR A 222 12.38 -9.02 -8.51
C TYR A 222 13.00 -10.27 -9.16
N THR A 223 12.16 -11.18 -9.66
CA THR A 223 12.59 -12.41 -10.35
C THR A 223 12.36 -12.24 -11.85
N THR A 224 13.42 -12.20 -12.65
CA THR A 224 13.32 -12.03 -14.11
C THR A 224 13.33 -13.38 -14.82
N TYR A 225 12.26 -13.69 -15.54
CA TYR A 225 12.12 -14.90 -16.34
C TYR A 225 12.30 -14.65 -17.84
N ASN A 226 12.97 -15.57 -18.52
CA ASN A 226 12.90 -15.78 -19.95
C ASN A 226 11.70 -16.69 -20.25
N ILE A 227 10.73 -16.20 -21.02
CA ILE A 227 9.52 -16.93 -21.40
C ILE A 227 9.42 -17.20 -22.92
N SER A 228 10.53 -17.09 -23.68
CA SER A 228 10.58 -17.47 -25.10
C SER A 228 10.07 -18.90 -25.35
N ASP A 229 10.21 -19.80 -24.37
CA ASP A 229 9.46 -21.05 -24.28
C ASP A 229 8.50 -20.99 -23.07
N ARG A 230 7.22 -20.68 -23.32
CA ARG A 230 6.17 -20.63 -22.28
C ARG A 230 5.88 -21.99 -21.62
N SER A 231 6.44 -23.11 -22.11
CA SER A 231 6.32 -24.42 -21.46
C SER A 231 7.43 -24.70 -20.45
N SER A 232 8.50 -23.90 -20.44
CA SER A 232 9.64 -24.03 -19.53
C SER A 232 10.30 -22.67 -19.26
N PRO A 233 9.67 -21.78 -18.46
CA PRO A 233 10.27 -20.51 -18.05
C PRO A 233 11.64 -20.69 -17.38
N GLU A 234 12.62 -19.87 -17.75
CA GLU A 234 13.98 -19.91 -17.18
C GLU A 234 14.25 -18.63 -16.38
N VAL A 235 14.67 -18.75 -15.11
CA VAL A 235 15.13 -17.58 -14.32
C VAL A 235 16.47 -17.08 -14.87
N ILE A 236 16.53 -15.79 -15.19
CA ILE A 236 17.73 -15.10 -15.68
C ILE A 236 18.51 -14.49 -14.51
N GLN A 237 17.80 -13.82 -13.62
CA GLN A 237 18.36 -13.13 -12.45
C GLN A 237 17.29 -12.91 -11.38
N GLU A 238 17.76 -12.76 -10.15
CA GLU A 238 16.95 -12.36 -8.99
C GLU A 238 17.59 -11.13 -8.35
N LEU A 239 16.81 -10.08 -8.06
CA LEU A 239 17.26 -8.92 -7.28
C LEU A 239 16.50 -8.90 -5.97
N TYR A 240 17.21 -8.70 -4.85
CA TYR A 240 16.63 -8.52 -3.52
C TYR A 240 16.95 -7.10 -3.07
N LEU A 241 15.92 -6.26 -3.01
CA LEU A 241 16.01 -4.85 -2.65
C LEU A 241 15.59 -4.70 -1.19
N GLU A 242 16.35 -3.96 -0.38
CA GLU A 242 15.98 -3.67 1.01
C GLU A 242 14.71 -2.79 1.08
N GLY A 243 13.74 -3.19 1.91
CA GLY A 243 12.44 -2.53 2.03
C GLY A 243 11.27 -3.29 1.42
N TYR A 244 10.07 -2.72 1.55
CA TYR A 244 8.85 -3.19 0.91
C TYR A 244 8.53 -2.36 -0.34
N ASN A 245 7.81 -2.96 -1.28
CA ASN A 245 7.33 -2.27 -2.47
C ASN A 245 6.27 -1.24 -2.05
N VAL A 246 6.42 -0.01 -2.52
CA VAL A 246 5.31 0.94 -2.57
C VAL A 246 4.63 0.71 -3.91
N ASP A 247 5.21 1.27 -4.97
CA ASP A 247 4.69 1.18 -6.34
C ASP A 247 5.77 0.65 -7.29
N ALA A 248 5.35 0.00 -8.37
CA ALA A 248 6.24 -0.45 -9.44
C ALA A 248 5.53 -0.34 -10.79
N ARG A 249 6.07 0.54 -11.64
CA ARG A 249 5.55 0.83 -12.99
C ARG A 249 6.60 0.62 -14.06
N GLU A 250 6.16 0.40 -15.27
CA GLU A 250 6.99 0.17 -16.44
C GLU A 250 6.63 1.17 -17.53
N ILE A 251 7.63 1.92 -17.98
CA ILE A 251 7.51 2.95 -19.02
C ILE A 251 8.67 2.81 -20.01
N ASP A 252 8.37 2.62 -21.28
CA ASP A 252 9.30 2.64 -22.44
C ASP A 252 10.55 1.74 -22.38
N GLY A 253 10.59 0.73 -21.51
CA GLY A 253 11.76 -0.13 -21.32
C GLY A 253 12.35 -0.08 -19.92
N SER A 254 11.93 0.88 -19.10
CA SER A 254 12.46 1.15 -17.78
C SER A 254 11.42 0.80 -16.73
N ILE A 255 11.81 -0.01 -15.74
CA ILE A 255 10.98 -0.22 -14.54
C ILE A 255 11.32 0.89 -13.55
N ARG A 256 10.32 1.65 -13.12
CA ARG A 256 10.39 2.58 -12.00
C ARG A 256 9.85 1.85 -10.77
N ALA A 257 10.76 1.42 -9.90
CA ALA A 257 10.45 0.73 -8.66
C ALA A 257 10.61 1.70 -7.49
N ILE A 258 9.52 1.96 -6.77
CA ILE A 258 9.52 2.75 -5.54
C ILE A 258 9.47 1.78 -4.37
N THR A 259 10.53 1.74 -3.56
CA THR A 259 10.55 0.94 -2.32
C THR A 259 10.69 1.84 -1.10
N HIS A 260 10.08 1.43 0.02
CA HIS A 260 10.27 2.11 1.30
C HIS A 260 10.90 1.15 2.31
N SER A 261 11.92 1.61 3.03
CA SER A 261 12.66 0.81 4.01
C SER A 261 12.88 1.58 5.31
N TRP A 262 12.47 0.98 6.43
CA TRP A 262 12.83 1.43 7.76
C TRP A 262 14.17 0.81 8.18
N LEU A 263 15.08 1.64 8.71
CA LEU A 263 16.32 1.13 9.31
C LEU A 263 16.03 0.49 10.68
N ASN A 264 16.39 -0.79 10.81
CA ASN A 264 16.39 -1.52 12.08
C ASN A 264 17.83 -1.66 12.59
N ILE A 265 18.22 -0.80 13.53
CA ILE A 265 19.57 -0.77 14.10
C ILE A 265 19.56 -1.50 15.46
N PRO A 266 20.27 -2.62 15.61
CA PRO A 266 20.32 -3.37 16.85
C PRO A 266 20.88 -2.54 18.01
N GLY A 267 20.37 -2.80 19.21
CA GLY A 267 20.79 -2.10 20.42
C GLY A 267 20.16 -0.72 20.65
N LEU A 268 19.44 -0.14 19.67
CA LEU A 268 18.60 1.03 19.93
C LEU A 268 17.30 0.62 20.63
N SER A 269 16.91 1.36 21.67
CA SER A 269 15.64 1.15 22.39
C SER A 269 14.84 2.44 22.44
N SER A 270 13.60 2.40 21.95
CA SER A 270 12.62 3.49 22.07
C SER A 270 11.72 3.37 23.30
N TRP A 271 11.77 2.21 23.98
CA TRP A 271 10.99 1.93 25.18
C TRP A 271 11.85 1.93 26.45
N LEU A 272 11.17 2.05 27.60
CA LEU A 272 11.79 2.10 28.93
C LEU A 272 11.75 0.72 29.58
N ASN A 273 12.91 0.06 29.67
CA ASN A 273 13.03 -1.23 30.36
C ASN A 273 13.08 -1.04 31.89
N MET A 274 11.94 -1.23 32.55
CA MET A 274 11.79 -0.91 33.97
C MET A 274 12.33 -2.00 34.91
N PRO A 275 13.01 -1.61 36.01
CA PRO A 275 13.39 -2.54 37.06
C PRO A 275 12.17 -3.06 37.82
N SER A 276 12.29 -4.22 38.47
CA SER A 276 11.22 -4.82 39.31
C SER A 276 10.62 -3.85 40.32
N GLU A 277 11.48 -3.04 40.93
CA GLU A 277 11.18 -2.07 41.98
C GLU A 277 10.23 -0.96 41.52
N TYR A 278 10.14 -0.68 40.21
CA TYR A 278 9.17 0.24 39.64
C TYR A 278 7.73 -0.32 39.72
N TYR A 279 7.58 -1.63 39.54
CA TYR A 279 6.28 -2.31 39.58
C TYR A 279 5.79 -2.57 41.01
N ASP A 280 6.69 -2.55 41.99
CA ASP A 280 6.35 -2.60 43.43
C ASP A 280 5.77 -1.26 43.95
N LEU A 281 5.92 -0.16 43.21
CA LEU A 281 5.36 1.15 43.56
C LEU A 281 3.88 1.30 43.18
N ASN A 282 3.10 1.96 44.04
CA ASN A 282 1.73 2.36 43.74
C ASN A 282 1.67 3.23 42.47
N TRP A 283 0.59 3.09 41.68
CA TRP A 283 0.42 3.84 40.42
C TRP A 283 0.59 5.37 40.57
N GLU A 284 0.06 5.95 41.63
CA GLU A 284 0.16 7.40 41.91
C GLU A 284 1.48 7.83 42.58
N ASP A 285 2.43 6.92 42.80
CA ASP A 285 3.68 7.24 43.50
C ASP A 285 4.60 8.13 42.63
N PRO A 286 4.97 9.35 43.08
CA PRO A 286 5.85 10.24 42.31
C PRO A 286 7.20 9.61 41.93
N GLN A 287 7.68 8.60 42.68
CA GLN A 287 8.92 7.89 42.35
C GLN A 287 8.83 7.15 41.01
N ARG A 288 7.63 6.76 40.53
CA ARG A 288 7.45 6.17 39.20
C ARG A 288 7.87 7.11 38.07
N ARG A 289 7.65 8.42 38.23
CA ARG A 289 8.15 9.42 37.28
C ARG A 289 9.67 9.53 37.35
N THR A 290 10.25 9.56 38.55
CA THR A 290 11.71 9.60 38.73
C THR A 290 12.40 8.37 38.12
N TYR A 291 11.83 7.17 38.27
CA TYR A 291 12.33 5.97 37.60
C TYR A 291 12.27 6.10 36.07
N ARG A 292 11.13 6.52 35.51
CA ARG A 292 11.00 6.80 34.07
C ARG A 292 12.07 7.77 33.57
N GLU A 293 12.24 8.89 34.25
CA GLU A 293 13.18 9.94 33.89
C GLU A 293 14.64 9.46 33.88
N ILE A 294 15.07 8.72 34.91
CA ILE A 294 16.43 8.18 34.98
C ILE A 294 16.65 7.08 33.94
N ILE A 295 15.71 6.14 33.78
CA ILE A 295 15.80 5.07 32.77
C ILE A 295 15.83 5.65 31.36
N ALA A 296 15.05 6.70 31.07
CA ALA A 296 15.06 7.37 29.77
C ALA A 296 16.42 8.00 29.47
N TYR A 297 17.01 8.74 30.42
CA TYR A 297 18.34 9.31 30.26
C TYR A 297 19.42 8.22 30.09
N GLU A 298 19.39 7.15 30.88
CA GLU A 298 20.28 5.99 30.72
C GLU A 298 20.14 5.34 29.33
N THR A 299 18.93 5.27 28.79
CA THR A 299 18.63 4.67 27.48
C THR A 299 19.07 5.58 26.32
N ILE A 300 18.84 6.90 26.40
CA ILE A 300 19.38 7.88 25.44
C ILE A 300 20.91 7.75 25.35
N GLN A 301 21.58 7.72 26.51
CA GLN A 301 23.04 7.55 26.62
C GLN A 301 23.54 6.16 26.19
N ALA A 302 22.67 5.16 26.04
CA ALA A 302 22.99 3.86 25.45
C ALA A 302 22.84 3.91 23.92
N ASN A 303 21.73 4.47 23.43
CA ASN A 303 21.45 4.67 22.01
C ASN A 303 22.54 5.51 21.32
N GLU A 304 23.00 6.61 21.95
CA GLU A 304 24.10 7.43 21.44
C GLU A 304 25.37 6.61 21.16
N LYS A 305 25.74 5.68 22.05
CA LYS A 305 26.95 4.84 21.89
C LYS A 305 26.82 3.81 20.77
N VAL A 306 25.59 3.35 20.48
CA VAL A 306 25.30 2.50 19.32
C VAL A 306 25.50 3.31 18.05
N LEU A 307 24.93 4.53 17.98
CA LEU A 307 25.08 5.45 16.85
C LEU A 307 26.51 5.96 16.62
N GLU A 308 27.33 6.06 17.68
CA GLU A 308 28.77 6.33 17.55
C GLU A 308 29.54 5.16 16.90
N SER A 309 29.04 3.93 17.01
CA SER A 309 29.74 2.71 16.57
C SER A 309 29.38 2.22 15.17
N ILE A 310 28.17 2.52 14.69
CA ILE A 310 27.69 2.15 13.36
C ILE A 310 28.33 3.02 12.26
N THR A 311 28.51 2.48 11.06
CA THR A 311 29.08 3.20 9.90
C THR A 311 28.00 3.60 8.88
N LEU A 312 28.28 4.54 7.98
CA LEU A 312 27.34 4.88 6.90
C LEU A 312 26.98 3.69 6.00
N GLU A 313 27.92 2.79 5.74
CA GLU A 313 27.69 1.60 4.89
C GLU A 313 26.65 0.66 5.50
N GLU A 314 26.53 0.66 6.83
CA GLU A 314 25.49 -0.05 7.57
C GLU A 314 24.16 0.72 7.63
N LEU A 315 24.14 2.01 7.31
CA LEU A 315 22.95 2.87 7.36
C LEU A 315 22.28 3.11 6.01
N VAL A 316 22.85 2.66 4.88
CA VAL A 316 22.27 2.86 3.53
C VAL A 316 21.58 1.60 2.99
N PRO A 317 20.46 1.72 2.25
CA PRO A 317 19.83 0.58 1.59
C PRO A 317 20.77 -0.14 0.61
N LYS A 318 20.56 -1.44 0.42
CA LYS A 318 21.35 -2.29 -0.47
C LYS A 318 20.50 -3.06 -1.49
N ILE A 319 21.11 -3.40 -2.64
CA ILE A 319 20.57 -4.36 -3.61
C ILE A 319 21.49 -5.59 -3.63
N TYR A 320 20.91 -6.78 -3.52
CA TYR A 320 21.62 -8.04 -3.73
C TYR A 320 21.15 -8.69 -5.04
N GLN A 321 22.05 -8.83 -6.02
CA GLN A 321 21.76 -9.49 -7.29
C GLN A 321 22.27 -10.93 -7.28
N ARG A 322 21.41 -11.88 -7.62
CA ARG A 322 21.76 -13.29 -7.82
C ARG A 322 21.66 -13.68 -9.30
N ILE A 323 22.76 -14.21 -9.84
CA ILE A 323 22.85 -14.81 -11.20
C ILE A 323 23.60 -16.14 -11.08
N ASP A 324 23.07 -17.22 -11.65
CA ASP A 324 23.66 -18.58 -11.59
C ASP A 324 24.05 -19.03 -10.16
N GLY A 325 23.31 -18.59 -9.15
CA GLY A 325 23.57 -18.85 -7.73
C GLY A 325 24.72 -18.04 -7.11
N GLN A 326 25.36 -17.14 -7.85
CA GLN A 326 26.34 -16.18 -7.33
C GLN A 326 25.65 -14.88 -6.94
N ILE A 327 25.94 -14.37 -5.74
CA ILE A 327 25.39 -13.11 -5.24
C ILE A 327 26.43 -12.00 -5.39
N THR A 328 25.99 -10.84 -5.87
CA THR A 328 26.73 -9.58 -5.90
C THR A 328 25.93 -8.56 -5.10
N GLU A 329 26.55 -7.96 -4.09
CA GLU A 329 26.03 -6.78 -3.42
C GLU A 329 26.35 -5.54 -4.26
N HIS A 330 25.35 -4.69 -4.49
CA HIS A 330 25.50 -3.39 -5.11
C HIS A 330 25.26 -2.29 -4.07
N ASP A 331 26.25 -1.41 -3.90
CA ASP A 331 26.15 -0.21 -3.08
C ASP A 331 25.28 0.82 -3.84
N MET A 332 24.23 1.32 -3.19
CA MET A 332 23.32 2.29 -3.79
C MET A 332 23.87 3.73 -3.69
N ARG A 333 25.04 3.95 -3.07
CA ARG A 333 25.70 5.26 -2.99
C ARG A 333 26.50 5.60 -4.25
N SER A 334 26.29 6.81 -4.77
CA SER A 334 27.22 7.46 -5.69
C SER A 334 28.56 7.83 -5.02
N GLU A 335 29.60 8.15 -5.81
CA GLU A 335 30.97 8.47 -5.34
C GLU A 335 31.06 9.65 -4.33
N GLY A 336 29.96 10.40 -4.11
CA GLY A 336 29.85 11.44 -3.08
C GLY A 336 28.57 11.41 -2.23
N CYS A 337 27.73 10.37 -2.36
CA CYS A 337 26.38 10.29 -1.75
C CYS A 337 25.37 11.37 -2.21
N GLY A 338 25.63 12.07 -3.33
CA GLY A 338 24.76 13.14 -3.84
C GLY A 338 23.42 12.67 -4.42
N ASN A 339 23.24 11.36 -4.60
CA ASN A 339 21.97 10.72 -4.97
C ASN A 339 21.06 10.44 -3.74
N PHE A 340 21.49 10.85 -2.54
CA PHE A 340 20.65 10.91 -1.35
C PHE A 340 20.25 12.36 -1.08
N ALA A 341 18.98 12.58 -0.79
CA ALA A 341 18.41 13.88 -0.43
C ALA A 341 17.47 13.78 0.78
N LYS A 342 17.22 14.92 1.42
CA LYS A 342 16.22 15.05 2.50
C LYS A 342 15.42 16.36 2.38
N PRO A 343 14.19 16.44 2.89
CA PRO A 343 13.51 17.72 3.11
C PRO A 343 14.28 18.59 4.11
N MET A 344 14.25 19.92 3.97
CA MET A 344 15.01 20.82 4.86
C MET A 344 14.58 20.77 6.33
N ASP A 345 13.31 20.49 6.61
CA ASP A 345 12.73 20.28 7.95
C ASP A 345 12.41 18.81 8.26
N GLY A 346 12.80 17.88 7.37
CA GLY A 346 12.50 16.46 7.50
C GLY A 346 13.33 15.76 8.57
N PHE A 347 12.65 15.11 9.51
CA PHE A 347 13.23 14.16 10.46
C PHE A 347 12.58 12.79 10.26
N SER A 348 13.19 11.95 9.42
CA SER A 348 12.80 10.56 9.21
C SER A 348 14.04 9.64 9.28
N ARG A 349 13.84 8.39 9.69
CA ARG A 349 14.79 7.27 9.57
C ARG A 349 14.44 6.28 8.45
N GLY A 350 13.36 6.54 7.72
CA GLY A 350 12.94 5.78 6.55
C GLY A 350 13.64 6.27 5.29
N PHE A 351 13.91 5.35 4.36
CA PHE A 351 14.28 5.68 3.00
C PHE A 351 13.15 5.34 2.05
N THR A 352 12.81 6.31 1.21
CA THR A 352 12.11 6.07 -0.06
C THR A 352 13.15 6.00 -1.16
N ASN A 353 13.26 4.86 -1.82
CA ASN A 353 14.20 4.62 -2.92
C ASN A 353 13.44 4.71 -4.24
N ILE A 354 13.91 5.56 -5.16
CA ILE A 354 13.42 5.68 -6.53
C ILE A 354 14.43 4.95 -7.42
N LEU A 355 14.02 3.82 -7.99
CA LEU A 355 14.94 2.94 -8.72
C LEU A 355 14.50 2.79 -10.18
N SER A 356 15.46 3.00 -11.07
CA SER A 356 15.28 2.98 -12.51
C SER A 356 15.99 1.75 -13.07
N LEU A 357 15.28 0.63 -13.15
CA LEU A 357 15.84 -0.69 -13.41
C LEU A 357 15.67 -1.10 -14.88
N ASP A 358 16.76 -1.47 -15.56
CA ASP A 358 16.70 -2.25 -16.80
C ASP A 358 16.78 -3.76 -16.50
N LEU A 359 15.61 -4.40 -16.44
CA LEU A 359 15.47 -5.85 -16.29
C LEU A 359 15.13 -6.55 -17.62
N PHE A 360 15.02 -5.81 -18.71
CA PHE A 360 14.61 -6.33 -20.02
C PHE A 360 15.81 -6.65 -20.92
N SER A 361 16.93 -5.95 -20.77
CA SER A 361 18.15 -6.20 -21.55
C SER A 361 18.94 -7.43 -21.07
N SER A 362 20.15 -7.60 -21.63
CA SER A 362 21.08 -8.69 -21.29
C SER A 362 22.04 -8.37 -20.15
N THR A 363 22.05 -7.13 -19.66
CA THR A 363 22.99 -6.62 -18.67
C THR A 363 22.22 -5.73 -17.72
N PHE A 364 22.14 -6.13 -16.45
CA PHE A 364 21.52 -5.30 -15.43
C PHE A 364 22.27 -3.95 -15.32
N ASP A 365 21.52 -2.89 -15.47
CA ASP A 365 21.94 -1.50 -15.26
C ASP A 365 20.83 -0.82 -14.45
N TYR A 366 21.22 0.13 -13.59
CA TYR A 366 20.27 0.86 -12.77
C TYR A 366 20.74 2.27 -12.43
N GLU A 367 19.77 3.16 -12.24
CA GLU A 367 19.92 4.45 -11.58
C GLU A 367 19.10 4.44 -10.28
N SER A 368 19.57 5.13 -9.25
CA SER A 368 18.97 5.10 -7.92
C SER A 368 19.09 6.45 -7.20
N ASP A 369 17.95 7.10 -6.96
CA ASP A 369 17.80 8.27 -6.10
C ASP A 369 17.12 7.86 -4.77
N HIS A 370 17.45 8.55 -3.67
CA HIS A 370 16.99 8.19 -2.34
C HIS A 370 16.54 9.42 -1.54
N LEU A 371 15.37 9.32 -0.92
CA LEU A 371 14.83 10.36 -0.05
C LEU A 371 14.78 9.86 1.40
N LEU A 372 15.36 10.61 2.34
CA LEU A 372 15.10 10.44 3.77
C LEU A 372 13.73 11.06 4.05
N SER A 373 12.70 10.22 4.06
CA SER A 373 11.31 10.63 3.91
C SER A 373 10.40 9.69 4.71
N ASN A 374 9.15 10.08 4.92
CA ASN A 374 8.10 9.21 5.43
C ASN A 374 7.63 8.25 4.30
N HIS A 375 6.74 7.32 4.62
CA HIS A 375 6.13 6.46 3.61
C HIS A 375 5.33 7.31 2.59
N PRO A 376 5.64 7.23 1.27
CA PRO A 376 5.03 8.09 0.27
C PRO A 376 3.83 7.40 -0.40
N LEU A 377 2.85 8.22 -0.79
CA LEU A 377 1.94 7.91 -1.89
C LEU A 377 2.63 8.24 -3.22
N VAL A 378 2.38 7.43 -4.25
CA VAL A 378 2.98 7.56 -5.58
C VAL A 378 1.91 7.87 -6.63
N TYR A 379 2.22 8.81 -7.53
CA TYR A 379 1.51 9.05 -8.78
C TYR A 379 2.55 9.15 -9.91
N ALA A 380 2.26 8.60 -11.09
CA ALA A 380 3.11 8.81 -12.26
C ALA A 380 2.32 8.83 -13.58
N SER A 381 2.57 9.86 -14.40
CA SER A 381 2.24 9.90 -15.83
C SER A 381 3.41 9.28 -16.64
N THR A 382 3.40 9.39 -17.98
CA THR A 382 4.54 8.94 -18.80
C THR A 382 5.80 9.77 -18.55
N ASP A 383 5.64 11.05 -18.19
CA ASP A 383 6.71 12.04 -18.18
C ASP A 383 7.02 12.56 -16.77
N ALA A 384 6.08 12.44 -15.82
CA ALA A 384 6.22 12.93 -14.45
C ALA A 384 5.99 11.84 -13.40
N LEU A 385 6.93 11.72 -12.46
CA LEU A 385 6.76 10.99 -11.20
C LEU A 385 6.51 12.00 -10.07
N VAL A 386 5.53 11.71 -9.21
CA VAL A 386 5.17 12.53 -8.07
C VAL A 386 5.13 11.63 -6.83
N LEU A 387 5.92 12.01 -5.82
CA LEU A 387 5.89 11.41 -4.50
C LEU A 387 5.27 12.41 -3.53
N THR A 388 4.30 11.96 -2.75
CA THR A 388 3.63 12.80 -1.75
C THR A 388 3.67 12.12 -0.40
N GLU A 389 4.11 12.84 0.63
CA GLU A 389 4.24 12.32 1.99
C GLU A 389 3.60 13.30 2.99
N ASN A 390 3.07 12.78 4.10
CA ASN A 390 2.72 13.63 5.23
C ASN A 390 3.99 14.36 5.69
N ALA A 391 3.92 15.69 5.75
CA ALA A 391 5.08 16.54 6.13
C ALA A 391 5.61 16.19 7.52
N TRP A 392 4.76 15.59 8.36
CA TRP A 392 5.06 15.13 9.71
C TRP A 392 4.46 13.75 9.97
N ASP A 393 5.20 12.94 10.70
CA ASP A 393 4.74 11.65 11.22
C ASP A 393 3.95 11.87 12.53
N TRP A 394 3.07 10.93 12.91
CA TRP A 394 2.05 11.11 13.97
C TRP A 394 2.63 11.55 15.33
N TRP A 395 3.84 11.10 15.66
CA TRP A 395 4.54 11.46 16.91
C TRP A 395 5.02 12.92 16.96
N TRP A 396 5.07 13.60 15.82
CA TRP A 396 5.49 15.01 15.71
C TRP A 396 4.41 15.99 16.17
N PHE A 397 3.13 15.62 16.07
CA PHE A 397 2.01 16.44 16.56
C PHE A 397 1.92 16.49 18.09
N TRP A 398 2.65 15.61 18.80
CA TRP A 398 2.69 15.62 20.26
C TRP A 398 3.17 16.99 20.80
N GLY A 399 2.26 17.71 21.46
CA GLY A 399 2.48 19.04 22.01
C GLY A 399 2.39 20.20 21.01
N GLN A 400 1.76 19.99 19.84
CA GLN A 400 1.67 20.97 18.74
C GLN A 400 0.22 21.09 18.20
N ASP A 401 -0.71 21.48 19.08
CA ASP A 401 -2.14 21.62 18.72
C ASP A 401 -2.42 22.77 17.72
N GLU A 402 -1.45 23.67 17.49
CA GLU A 402 -1.54 24.81 16.56
C GLU A 402 -1.04 24.51 15.13
N VAL A 403 -0.76 23.24 14.78
CA VAL A 403 -0.23 22.86 13.45
C VAL A 403 -1.21 21.95 12.69
N ASP A 404 -1.72 22.43 11.56
CA ASP A 404 -2.57 21.67 10.65
C ASP A 404 -1.83 20.54 9.93
N ASP A 405 -2.57 19.57 9.40
CA ASP A 405 -1.99 18.52 8.55
C ASP A 405 -1.51 19.14 7.23
N MET A 406 -0.35 18.70 6.74
CA MET A 406 0.24 19.17 5.49
C MET A 406 0.91 18.02 4.75
N THR A 407 0.90 18.09 3.43
CA THR A 407 1.54 17.12 2.54
C THR A 407 2.73 17.76 1.82
N ASN A 408 3.92 17.18 1.95
CA ASN A 408 5.06 17.47 1.06
C ASN A 408 4.81 16.80 -0.29
N ILE A 409 5.20 17.48 -1.36
CA ILE A 409 5.11 16.98 -2.73
C ILE A 409 6.50 17.10 -3.35
N HIS A 410 6.99 16.03 -3.97
CA HIS A 410 8.24 15.99 -4.70
C HIS A 410 7.97 15.53 -6.13
N THR A 411 8.39 16.32 -7.12
CA THR A 411 8.20 16.00 -8.54
C THR A 411 9.51 15.65 -9.21
N PHE A 412 9.45 14.71 -10.14
CA PHE A 412 10.57 14.26 -10.95
C PHE A 412 10.12 14.13 -12.41
N ASP A 413 11.01 14.46 -13.34
CA ASP A 413 10.91 14.14 -14.76
C ASP A 413 11.45 12.72 -14.97
N ILE A 414 10.64 11.88 -15.63
CA ILE A 414 10.93 10.48 -15.96
C ILE A 414 10.80 10.19 -17.46
N SER A 415 10.57 11.22 -18.29
CA SER A 415 10.38 11.14 -19.74
C SER A 415 11.58 10.57 -20.51
N VAL A 416 12.74 10.45 -19.85
CA VAL A 416 13.92 9.74 -20.35
C VAL A 416 14.02 8.38 -19.64
N PRO A 417 13.85 7.25 -20.36
CA PRO A 417 13.97 5.91 -19.77
C PRO A 417 15.32 5.71 -19.04
N GLY A 418 15.27 5.12 -17.86
CA GLY A 418 16.45 4.87 -17.02
C GLY A 418 17.02 6.10 -16.30
N VAL A 419 16.39 7.29 -16.40
CA VAL A 419 16.87 8.52 -15.74
C VAL A 419 15.74 9.17 -14.94
N THR A 420 15.96 9.40 -13.65
CA THR A 420 15.12 10.26 -12.80
C THR A 420 15.75 11.65 -12.73
N THR A 421 14.95 12.72 -12.74
CA THR A 421 15.46 14.08 -12.56
C THR A 421 14.50 14.91 -11.71
N TYR A 422 14.92 15.31 -10.51
CA TYR A 422 14.12 16.15 -9.62
C TYR A 422 13.75 17.50 -10.25
N THR A 423 12.45 17.81 -10.26
CA THR A 423 11.87 19.04 -10.85
C THR A 423 11.27 20.01 -9.83
N GLY A 424 11.43 19.75 -8.53
CA GLY A 424 11.05 20.66 -7.46
C GLY A 424 10.05 20.08 -6.46
N SER A 425 10.01 20.71 -5.27
CA SER A 425 9.06 20.38 -4.21
C SER A 425 8.00 21.46 -4.01
N GLY A 426 6.83 21.05 -3.52
CA GLY A 426 5.79 21.90 -2.96
C GLY A 426 5.33 21.39 -1.59
N ARG A 427 4.57 22.20 -0.86
CA ARG A 427 3.83 21.79 0.34
C ARG A 427 2.44 22.39 0.24
N ILE A 428 1.44 21.61 0.61
CA ILE A 428 0.02 21.99 0.62
C ILE A 428 -0.60 21.61 1.96
N ASP A 429 -1.75 22.22 2.25
CA ASP A 429 -2.54 21.92 3.43
C ASP A 429 -3.39 20.66 3.20
N GLY A 430 -3.55 19.86 4.24
CA GLY A 430 -4.37 18.64 4.27
C GLY A 430 -3.64 17.38 3.78
N GLN A 431 -4.41 16.30 3.74
CA GLN A 431 -4.00 14.98 3.29
C GLN A 431 -4.58 14.66 1.90
N ILE A 432 -3.83 13.89 1.11
CA ILE A 432 -4.24 13.36 -0.19
C ILE A 432 -4.80 11.95 0.04
N LEU A 433 -5.99 11.64 -0.50
CA LEU A 433 -6.67 10.36 -0.24
C LEU A 433 -5.92 9.17 -0.85
N ASN A 434 -5.62 9.22 -2.15
CA ASN A 434 -4.97 8.17 -2.93
C ASN A 434 -4.44 8.72 -4.26
N GLN A 435 -3.93 7.87 -5.15
CA GLN A 435 -3.31 8.29 -6.40
C GLN A 435 -4.27 8.99 -7.38
N PHE A 436 -5.60 8.85 -7.23
CA PHE A 436 -6.59 9.59 -8.04
C PHE A 436 -6.95 10.97 -7.52
N SER A 437 -6.53 11.30 -6.29
CA SER A 437 -6.49 12.68 -5.81
C SER A 437 -5.30 13.46 -6.37
N LEU A 438 -4.51 12.86 -7.27
CA LEU A 438 -3.41 13.47 -8.01
C LEU A 438 -3.64 13.31 -9.53
N SER A 439 -3.23 14.30 -10.32
CA SER A 439 -3.09 14.17 -11.77
C SER A 439 -2.20 15.26 -12.36
N GLU A 440 -1.37 14.93 -13.35
CA GLU A 440 -0.59 15.88 -14.14
C GLU A 440 -1.28 16.11 -15.51
N HIS A 441 -1.39 17.36 -15.93
CA HIS A 441 -1.97 17.72 -17.23
C HIS A 441 -1.35 18.99 -17.80
N GLU A 442 -0.81 18.92 -19.01
CA GLU A 442 -0.11 20.02 -19.71
C GLU A 442 0.97 20.74 -18.85
N GLY A 443 1.63 20.03 -17.94
CA GLY A 443 2.63 20.57 -17.01
C GLY A 443 2.07 21.19 -15.74
N VAL A 444 0.76 21.08 -15.49
CA VAL A 444 0.07 21.48 -14.26
C VAL A 444 -0.19 20.23 -13.41
N LEU A 445 0.33 20.19 -12.19
CA LEU A 445 -0.02 19.18 -11.20
C LEU A 445 -1.32 19.61 -10.49
N ARG A 446 -2.28 18.70 -10.38
CA ARG A 446 -3.63 18.95 -9.88
C ARG A 446 -3.89 18.00 -8.72
N ILE A 447 -4.37 18.54 -7.61
CA ILE A 447 -4.40 17.85 -6.33
C ILE A 447 -5.73 18.12 -5.63
N ALA A 448 -6.35 17.07 -5.11
CA ALA A 448 -7.51 17.18 -4.23
C ALA A 448 -7.10 16.75 -2.81
N THR A 449 -7.31 17.62 -1.81
CA THR A 449 -7.01 17.31 -0.41
C THR A 449 -8.19 17.54 0.52
N THR A 450 -8.14 16.89 1.67
CA THR A 450 -8.98 17.22 2.81
C THR A 450 -8.09 17.69 3.96
N ILE A 451 -8.39 18.88 4.48
CA ILE A 451 -7.85 19.41 5.74
C ILE A 451 -8.83 18.99 6.84
N GLY A 452 -8.34 18.52 7.98
CA GLY A 452 -9.22 18.17 9.09
C GLY A 452 -8.53 17.26 10.10
N GLN A 453 -8.95 17.36 11.36
CA GLN A 453 -8.24 16.76 12.49
C GLN A 453 -8.57 15.27 12.71
N TRP A 454 -8.55 14.48 11.63
CA TRP A 454 -8.76 13.04 11.67
C TRP A 454 -7.67 12.35 12.51
N ASP A 455 -8.05 11.31 13.27
CA ASP A 455 -7.24 10.62 14.28
C ASP A 455 -6.59 11.47 15.39
N ARG A 456 -6.85 12.79 15.44
CA ARG A 456 -6.40 13.68 16.52
C ARG A 456 -7.35 13.69 17.72
N TRP A 457 -7.75 12.49 18.17
CA TRP A 457 -8.79 12.22 19.19
C TRP A 457 -8.57 12.87 20.57
N TRP A 458 -7.41 13.47 20.82
CA TRP A 458 -7.07 14.18 22.05
C TRP A 458 -7.52 15.65 22.08
N MET A 459 -7.94 16.23 20.95
CA MET A 459 -8.43 17.62 20.91
C MET A 459 -9.89 17.72 21.35
N GLU A 460 -10.17 18.72 22.20
CA GLU A 460 -11.49 18.90 22.84
C GLU A 460 -12.55 19.54 21.93
N ASP A 461 -12.13 20.29 20.90
CA ASP A 461 -13.00 21.07 20.00
C ASP A 461 -12.30 21.26 18.62
N PRO A 462 -12.29 20.25 17.75
CA PRO A 462 -11.61 20.31 16.45
C PRO A 462 -12.36 21.20 15.44
N GLU A 463 -11.61 21.95 14.62
CA GLU A 463 -12.18 22.65 13.46
C GLU A 463 -12.78 21.63 12.45
N PRO A 464 -13.88 21.98 11.75
CA PRO A 464 -14.54 21.07 10.83
C PRO A 464 -13.63 20.71 9.64
N MET A 465 -13.79 19.48 9.13
CA MET A 465 -13.07 19.04 7.93
C MET A 465 -13.50 19.90 6.73
N SER A 466 -12.58 20.15 5.79
CA SER A 466 -12.87 20.91 4.58
C SER A 466 -11.95 20.45 3.45
N SER A 467 -12.50 20.30 2.25
CA SER A 467 -11.76 19.81 1.10
C SER A 467 -11.43 20.93 0.11
N SER A 468 -10.33 20.75 -0.62
CA SER A 468 -9.77 21.74 -1.54
C SER A 468 -9.28 21.09 -2.84
N VAL A 469 -9.31 21.84 -3.94
CA VAL A 469 -8.56 21.51 -5.16
C VAL A 469 -7.51 22.57 -5.40
N ILE A 470 -6.27 22.13 -5.55
CA ILE A 470 -5.08 22.95 -5.69
C ILE A 470 -4.39 22.57 -7.00
N THR A 471 -3.95 23.58 -7.77
CA THR A 471 -3.12 23.39 -8.96
C THR A 471 -1.73 23.99 -8.70
N LEU A 472 -0.69 23.24 -9.08
CA LEU A 472 0.70 23.62 -8.91
C LEU A 472 1.42 23.61 -10.27
N VAL A 473 2.34 24.55 -10.46
CA VAL A 473 3.22 24.61 -11.65
C VAL A 473 4.69 24.62 -11.23
N ARG A 474 5.55 24.04 -12.08
CA ARG A 474 7.01 24.09 -11.90
C ARG A 474 7.50 25.54 -12.00
N GLY A 475 8.35 25.94 -11.06
CA GLY A 475 8.93 27.28 -10.98
C GLY A 475 10.32 27.28 -10.36
N VAL A 476 10.93 28.46 -10.28
CA VAL A 476 12.26 28.65 -9.68
C VAL A 476 12.17 29.72 -8.59
N ASP A 477 12.68 29.43 -7.39
CA ASP A 477 12.76 30.41 -6.31
C ASP A 477 13.76 31.52 -6.69
N PRO A 478 13.32 32.80 -6.78
CA PRO A 478 14.18 33.90 -7.23
C PRO A 478 15.26 34.30 -6.21
N GLN A 479 15.26 33.74 -5.00
CA GLN A 479 16.26 33.98 -3.96
C GLN A 479 17.34 32.90 -3.91
N THR A 480 16.98 31.64 -4.19
CA THR A 480 17.89 30.48 -4.09
C THR A 480 18.25 29.83 -5.44
N ASP A 481 17.58 30.21 -6.53
CA ASP A 481 17.71 29.60 -7.88
C ASP A 481 17.33 28.10 -7.92
N GLN A 482 16.56 27.64 -6.92
CA GLN A 482 16.11 26.25 -6.75
C GLN A 482 14.77 25.98 -7.46
N GLN A 483 14.62 24.77 -8.00
CA GLN A 483 13.35 24.28 -8.54
C GLN A 483 12.32 24.08 -7.41
N ILE A 484 11.11 24.59 -7.61
CA ILE A 484 10.00 24.55 -6.65
C ILE A 484 8.68 24.35 -7.39
N LEU A 485 7.66 23.88 -6.67
CA LEU A 485 6.27 23.95 -7.11
C LEU A 485 5.64 25.22 -6.56
N LEU A 486 5.01 25.99 -7.44
CA LEU A 486 4.27 27.21 -7.10
C LEU A 486 2.78 26.93 -7.20
N GLU A 487 2.02 27.35 -6.18
CA GLU A 487 0.55 27.40 -6.27
C GLU A 487 0.16 28.31 -7.44
N TYR A 488 -0.65 27.77 -8.33
CA TYR A 488 -1.10 28.43 -9.56
C TYR A 488 -2.57 28.85 -9.46
N GLY A 489 -3.41 27.98 -8.88
CA GLY A 489 -4.80 28.21 -8.56
C GLY A 489 -5.25 27.32 -7.41
N ARG A 490 -6.30 27.74 -6.71
CA ARG A 490 -6.83 27.05 -5.53
C ARG A 490 -8.32 27.32 -5.38
N ILE A 491 -9.06 26.31 -4.94
CA ILE A 491 -10.44 26.42 -4.47
C ILE A 491 -10.59 25.63 -3.18
N ASP A 492 -11.09 26.30 -2.14
CA ASP A 492 -11.31 25.76 -0.78
C ASP A 492 -12.81 25.66 -0.48
N GLY A 493 -13.16 25.03 0.65
CA GLY A 493 -14.55 25.01 1.14
C GLY A 493 -15.44 24.00 0.40
N ILE A 494 -14.85 23.00 -0.24
CA ILE A 494 -15.58 21.88 -0.83
C ILE A 494 -16.05 20.99 0.32
N ALA A 495 -17.36 20.85 0.46
CA ALA A 495 -18.03 20.03 1.48
C ALA A 495 -17.52 20.27 2.92
N GLU A 496 -17.77 21.46 3.48
CA GLU A 496 -17.50 21.75 4.90
C GLU A 496 -18.19 20.74 5.83
N GLY A 497 -17.40 20.06 6.66
CA GLY A 497 -17.83 18.95 7.54
C GLY A 497 -17.53 17.56 6.98
N GLU A 498 -17.19 17.43 5.70
CA GLU A 498 -16.98 16.15 5.03
C GLU A 498 -15.53 15.89 4.61
N ARG A 499 -15.23 14.65 4.21
CA ARG A 499 -13.95 14.25 3.61
C ARG A 499 -14.15 13.73 2.19
N ILE A 500 -13.11 13.79 1.36
CA ILE A 500 -13.09 13.11 0.06
C ILE A 500 -13.10 11.59 0.26
N TRP A 501 -13.96 10.90 -0.49
CA TRP A 501 -14.07 9.44 -0.59
C TRP A 501 -13.70 8.92 -1.98
N SER A 502 -13.81 9.75 -3.01
CA SER A 502 -13.26 9.47 -4.33
C SER A 502 -12.93 10.77 -5.06
N ALA A 503 -11.91 10.71 -5.92
CA ALA A 503 -11.52 11.80 -6.80
C ALA A 503 -11.22 11.22 -8.19
N ARG A 504 -11.41 12.02 -9.25
CA ARG A 504 -10.92 11.70 -10.59
C ARG A 504 -10.72 12.98 -11.38
N PHE A 505 -9.57 13.12 -12.02
CA PHE A 505 -9.29 14.18 -12.97
C PHE A 505 -9.38 13.63 -14.41
N VAL A 506 -9.93 14.41 -15.33
CA VAL A 506 -10.10 14.06 -16.76
C VAL A 506 -10.04 15.34 -17.58
N GLU A 507 -9.10 15.44 -18.53
CA GLU A 507 -8.89 16.65 -19.36
C GLU A 507 -8.95 17.94 -18.50
N ASP A 508 -9.77 18.92 -18.87
CA ASP A 508 -9.98 20.20 -18.18
C ASP A 508 -10.89 20.10 -16.92
N ARG A 509 -11.08 18.92 -16.32
CA ARG A 509 -12.12 18.69 -15.29
C ARG A 509 -11.64 17.88 -14.10
N ALA A 510 -12.30 18.11 -12.96
CA ALA A 510 -12.21 17.23 -11.79
C ALA A 510 -13.60 16.86 -11.26
N TYR A 511 -13.69 15.63 -10.75
CA TYR A 511 -14.86 15.06 -10.10
C TYR A 511 -14.45 14.63 -8.69
N LEU A 512 -15.17 15.11 -7.68
CA LEU A 512 -14.96 14.71 -6.29
C LEU A 512 -16.25 14.13 -5.72
N VAL A 513 -16.08 13.19 -4.81
CA VAL A 513 -17.13 12.56 -4.03
C VAL A 513 -16.76 12.73 -2.57
N THR A 514 -17.66 13.30 -1.78
CA THR A 514 -17.50 13.53 -0.34
C THR A 514 -18.65 12.85 0.42
N PHE A 515 -18.56 12.69 1.74
CA PHE A 515 -19.65 12.05 2.49
C PHE A 515 -19.65 12.34 4.00
N GLU A 516 -20.76 12.86 4.52
CA GLU A 516 -21.19 12.72 5.92
C GLU A 516 -22.39 11.75 6.07
N GLN A 517 -23.46 11.93 5.26
CA GLN A 517 -24.70 11.13 5.31
C GLN A 517 -25.29 10.76 3.94
N ILE A 518 -24.99 11.56 2.92
CA ILE A 518 -25.35 11.45 1.51
C ILE A 518 -24.10 11.94 0.73
N ASP A 519 -23.83 11.41 -0.46
CA ASP A 519 -22.65 11.75 -1.27
C ASP A 519 -22.98 12.82 -2.33
N PRO A 520 -22.49 14.07 -2.18
CA PRO A 520 -22.49 15.02 -3.28
C PRO A 520 -21.36 14.73 -4.27
N LEU A 521 -21.73 14.37 -5.50
CA LEU A 521 -20.82 14.42 -6.65
C LEU A 521 -20.58 15.88 -7.04
N TRP A 522 -19.37 16.37 -6.81
CA TRP A 522 -18.89 17.68 -7.23
C TRP A 522 -18.31 17.62 -8.64
N THR A 523 -18.57 18.66 -9.43
CA THR A 523 -18.00 18.86 -10.76
C THR A 523 -17.25 20.19 -10.80
N ILE A 524 -15.99 20.15 -11.21
CA ILE A 524 -15.06 21.28 -11.12
C ILE A 524 -14.42 21.52 -12.50
N ASP A 525 -14.48 22.76 -12.96
CA ASP A 525 -13.79 23.26 -14.15
C ASP A 525 -12.35 23.65 -13.80
N LEU A 526 -11.41 23.10 -14.57
CA LEU A 526 -9.97 23.34 -14.50
C LEU A 526 -9.42 23.88 -15.84
N SER A 527 -10.27 24.25 -16.80
CA SER A 527 -9.84 24.80 -18.11
C SER A 527 -9.06 26.12 -18.03
N ASP A 528 -9.27 26.90 -16.96
CA ASP A 528 -8.28 27.86 -16.45
C ASP A 528 -7.74 27.35 -15.11
N PRO A 529 -6.60 26.64 -15.10
CA PRO A 529 -6.08 26.07 -13.87
C PRO A 529 -5.59 27.14 -12.87
N SER A 530 -5.52 28.43 -13.24
CA SER A 530 -5.24 29.51 -12.28
C SER A 530 -6.47 29.94 -11.49
N THR A 531 -7.67 29.62 -11.99
CA THR A 531 -8.95 29.93 -11.33
C THR A 531 -9.90 28.71 -11.43
N PRO A 532 -9.62 27.62 -10.71
CA PRO A 532 -10.53 26.47 -10.66
C PRO A 532 -11.90 26.87 -10.11
N THR A 533 -12.99 26.33 -10.68
CA THR A 533 -14.36 26.67 -10.22
C THR A 533 -15.27 25.45 -10.12
N ILE A 534 -16.05 25.39 -9.03
CA ILE A 534 -17.16 24.43 -8.92
C ILE A 534 -18.26 24.86 -9.91
N LEU A 535 -18.67 23.94 -10.78
CA LEU A 535 -19.75 24.16 -11.74
C LEU A 535 -21.10 23.65 -11.21
N GLY A 536 -21.10 22.49 -10.57
CA GLY A 536 -22.30 21.81 -10.12
C GLY A 536 -22.03 20.77 -9.04
N GLU A 537 -23.09 20.42 -8.33
CA GLU A 537 -23.14 19.51 -7.18
C GLU A 537 -24.38 18.63 -7.32
N LEU A 538 -24.26 17.34 -7.00
CA LEU A 538 -25.37 16.38 -7.06
C LEU A 538 -25.32 15.42 -5.87
N GLU A 539 -26.17 15.69 -4.88
CA GLU A 539 -26.44 14.78 -3.76
C GLU A 539 -27.06 13.45 -4.24
N VAL A 540 -26.44 12.32 -3.92
CA VAL A 540 -26.95 10.97 -4.17
C VAL A 540 -26.83 10.10 -2.91
N PRO A 541 -27.89 9.40 -2.47
CA PRO A 541 -27.81 8.45 -1.35
C PRO A 541 -26.73 7.38 -1.59
N GLY A 542 -26.03 6.94 -0.54
CA GLY A 542 -24.85 6.06 -0.66
C GLY A 542 -23.55 6.85 -0.76
N VAL A 543 -22.46 6.21 -1.20
CA VAL A 543 -21.17 6.87 -1.52
C VAL A 543 -20.43 6.12 -2.62
N SER A 544 -19.77 6.83 -3.53
CA SER A 544 -18.86 6.25 -4.52
C SER A 544 -17.42 6.18 -3.99
N THR A 545 -16.72 5.07 -4.18
CA THR A 545 -15.31 4.92 -3.77
C THR A 545 -14.36 4.97 -4.96
N TYR A 546 -14.81 4.60 -6.16
CA TYR A 546 -14.07 4.74 -7.42
C TYR A 546 -14.94 5.32 -8.54
N ILE A 547 -14.35 6.24 -9.32
CA ILE A 547 -14.98 6.93 -10.46
C ILE A 547 -14.25 6.54 -11.75
N HIS A 548 -14.97 5.89 -12.66
CA HIS A 548 -14.52 5.53 -14.00
C HIS A 548 -15.18 6.44 -15.05
N PRO A 549 -14.41 7.27 -15.78
CA PRO A 549 -14.93 8.01 -16.93
C PRO A 549 -15.24 7.03 -18.07
N LEU A 550 -16.48 7.01 -18.58
CA LEU A 550 -16.81 6.24 -19.79
C LEU A 550 -16.48 7.05 -21.05
N HIS A 551 -16.88 8.31 -21.05
CA HIS A 551 -16.58 9.33 -22.08
C HIS A 551 -16.91 10.72 -21.52
N ASP A 552 -16.67 11.77 -22.30
CA ASP A 552 -16.79 13.19 -21.94
C ASP A 552 -18.12 13.58 -21.26
N ASP A 553 -19.20 12.85 -21.52
CA ASP A 553 -20.57 13.14 -21.09
C ASP A 553 -21.13 12.12 -20.07
N MET A 554 -20.38 11.07 -19.70
CA MET A 554 -20.84 10.01 -18.80
C MET A 554 -19.76 9.47 -17.86
N LEU A 555 -20.07 9.43 -16.56
CA LEU A 555 -19.28 8.70 -15.55
C LEU A 555 -20.00 7.42 -15.13
N LEU A 556 -19.21 6.44 -14.70
CA LEU A 556 -19.67 5.21 -14.05
C LEU A 556 -18.88 5.05 -12.74
N THR A 557 -19.58 4.89 -11.62
CA THR A 557 -18.97 4.74 -10.30
C THR A 557 -19.35 3.42 -9.66
N ILE A 558 -18.52 2.99 -8.71
CA ILE A 558 -18.78 1.88 -7.80
C ILE A 558 -18.59 2.35 -6.36
N GLY A 559 -19.40 1.82 -5.44
CA GLY A 559 -19.31 2.12 -4.01
C GLY A 559 -20.44 1.45 -3.22
N MET A 560 -20.90 2.11 -2.16
CA MET A 560 -21.88 1.59 -1.21
C MET A 560 -23.27 2.19 -1.41
N GLY A 561 -24.32 1.39 -1.22
CA GLY A 561 -25.71 1.85 -1.19
C GLY A 561 -26.10 2.50 0.14
N PRO A 562 -27.27 3.17 0.20
CA PRO A 562 -27.79 3.73 1.44
C PRO A 562 -28.33 2.65 2.40
N ALA A 563 -28.28 2.91 3.71
CA ALA A 563 -28.71 1.98 4.76
C ALA A 563 -30.23 1.73 4.84
N GLY A 564 -31.05 2.55 4.19
CA GLY A 564 -32.52 2.48 4.28
C GLY A 564 -33.25 3.23 3.17
N GLU A 565 -34.58 3.07 3.14
CA GLU A 565 -35.48 3.73 2.17
C GLU A 565 -35.51 5.27 2.30
N ASP A 566 -35.02 5.81 3.43
CA ASP A 566 -34.85 7.25 3.66
C ASP A 566 -33.55 7.82 3.07
N GLY A 567 -32.65 6.95 2.58
CA GLY A 567 -31.42 7.35 1.87
C GLY A 567 -30.27 7.78 2.77
N LEU A 568 -30.39 7.66 4.09
CA LEU A 568 -29.40 8.17 5.05
C LEU A 568 -28.43 7.08 5.52
N GLY A 569 -27.13 7.41 5.54
CA GLY A 569 -26.08 6.51 5.99
C GLY A 569 -25.78 5.37 5.01
N LEU A 570 -24.71 4.61 5.26
CA LEU A 570 -24.23 3.58 4.34
C LEU A 570 -24.66 2.16 4.76
N ASP A 571 -25.13 1.38 3.79
CA ASP A 571 -25.12 -0.08 3.91
C ASP A 571 -23.75 -0.60 3.47
N TRP A 572 -22.86 -0.71 4.45
CA TRP A 572 -21.54 -1.33 4.36
C TRP A 572 -21.56 -2.80 3.89
N SER A 573 -22.73 -3.45 3.87
CA SER A 573 -22.91 -4.80 3.33
C SER A 573 -23.32 -4.81 1.85
N SER A 574 -23.32 -3.66 1.17
CA SER A 574 -23.84 -3.50 -0.19
C SER A 574 -22.85 -2.87 -1.18
N THR A 575 -22.81 -3.42 -2.38
CA THR A 575 -22.10 -2.88 -3.55
C THR A 575 -23.13 -2.33 -4.54
N ARG A 576 -22.95 -1.07 -4.95
CA ARG A 576 -23.78 -0.36 -5.92
C ARG A 576 -22.93 0.21 -7.05
N LEU A 577 -23.46 0.15 -8.27
CA LEU A 577 -23.01 0.94 -9.42
C LEU A 577 -23.93 2.15 -9.62
N SER A 578 -23.37 3.28 -10.05
CA SER A 578 -24.13 4.48 -10.41
C SER A 578 -23.58 5.08 -11.70
N THR A 579 -24.44 5.47 -12.63
CA THR A 579 -24.03 6.24 -13.83
C THR A 579 -24.49 7.68 -13.71
N PHE A 580 -23.69 8.61 -14.22
CA PHE A 580 -23.92 10.03 -14.12
C PHE A 580 -23.77 10.70 -15.48
N ASN A 581 -24.85 11.32 -15.95
CA ASN A 581 -24.80 12.21 -17.10
C ASN A 581 -24.21 13.55 -16.67
N ILE A 582 -23.11 13.92 -17.30
CA ILE A 582 -22.31 15.13 -17.01
C ILE A 582 -22.20 16.07 -18.22
N SER A 583 -23.07 15.88 -19.23
CA SER A 583 -23.12 16.73 -20.45
C SER A 583 -23.48 18.19 -20.19
N ASP A 584 -24.08 18.49 -19.03
CA ASP A 584 -24.12 19.83 -18.43
C ASP A 584 -23.51 19.75 -17.03
N LEU A 585 -22.23 20.10 -16.90
CA LEU A 585 -21.50 20.13 -15.64
C LEU A 585 -22.12 21.09 -14.60
N THR A 586 -23.01 22.01 -14.99
CA THR A 586 -23.73 22.84 -14.00
C THR A 586 -24.96 22.15 -13.40
N GLN A 587 -25.40 21.04 -14.01
CA GLN A 587 -26.54 20.22 -13.58
C GLN A 587 -26.25 18.72 -13.82
N PRO A 588 -25.20 18.16 -13.19
CA PRO A 588 -24.94 16.72 -13.26
C PRO A 588 -26.17 15.95 -12.75
N ALA A 589 -26.46 14.80 -13.36
CA ALA A 589 -27.64 14.02 -13.04
C ALA A 589 -27.36 12.51 -13.02
N VAL A 590 -27.93 11.80 -12.05
CA VAL A 590 -27.92 10.33 -12.04
C VAL A 590 -28.69 9.82 -13.26
N ALA A 591 -28.03 9.01 -14.09
CA ALA A 591 -28.62 8.35 -15.23
C ALA A 591 -29.29 7.03 -14.83
N ASP A 592 -28.59 6.17 -14.08
CA ASP A 592 -29.10 4.92 -13.54
C ASP A 592 -28.37 4.51 -12.24
N THR A 593 -28.97 3.62 -11.45
CA THR A 593 -28.32 2.98 -10.29
C THR A 593 -28.65 1.50 -10.21
N LEU A 594 -27.64 0.67 -9.95
CA LEU A 594 -27.77 -0.79 -9.91
C LEU A 594 -27.12 -1.36 -8.65
N MET A 595 -27.94 -1.94 -7.77
CA MET A 595 -27.46 -2.74 -6.64
C MET A 595 -26.99 -4.10 -7.16
N LEU A 596 -25.76 -4.50 -6.85
CA LEU A 596 -25.20 -5.81 -7.24
C LEU A 596 -25.33 -6.87 -6.14
N SER A 597 -25.32 -6.44 -4.89
CA SER A 597 -25.41 -7.34 -3.74
C SER A 597 -26.81 -7.93 -3.55
N PRO A 598 -26.93 -9.20 -3.12
CA PRO A 598 -28.22 -9.81 -2.81
C PRO A 598 -28.78 -9.26 -1.49
N VAL A 599 -29.54 -8.16 -1.57
CA VAL A 599 -30.20 -7.55 -0.41
C VAL A 599 -31.39 -8.42 0.04
N ASP A 600 -31.27 -9.01 1.24
CA ASP A 600 -32.27 -9.82 1.96
C ASP A 600 -32.92 -11.00 1.18
N ASP A 601 -32.41 -12.23 1.37
CA ASP A 601 -33.24 -13.45 1.33
C ASP A 601 -33.69 -13.81 2.76
N PRO A 602 -34.90 -13.39 3.19
CA PRO A 602 -35.38 -13.61 4.55
C PRO A 602 -35.70 -15.09 4.86
N ASP A 603 -35.80 -15.96 3.86
CA ASP A 603 -36.12 -17.38 4.05
C ASP A 603 -34.86 -18.25 4.27
N ASN A 604 -33.65 -17.69 4.13
CA ASN A 604 -32.44 -18.47 3.88
C ASN A 604 -31.20 -18.03 4.69
N GLY A 605 -31.41 -17.25 5.76
CA GLY A 605 -30.33 -16.67 6.55
C GLY A 605 -29.66 -15.50 5.83
N ARG A 606 -29.36 -14.42 6.56
CA ARG A 606 -28.84 -13.19 5.97
C ARG A 606 -27.39 -13.36 5.52
N TRP A 607 -27.12 -13.04 4.26
CA TRP A 607 -25.78 -12.64 3.80
C TRP A 607 -25.32 -11.48 4.68
N THR A 608 -24.12 -11.59 5.24
CA THR A 608 -23.71 -10.70 6.35
C THR A 608 -22.98 -9.46 5.85
N TRP A 609 -22.11 -9.63 4.86
CA TRP A 609 -21.33 -8.56 4.23
C TRP A 609 -21.13 -8.90 2.76
N SER A 610 -21.53 -8.02 1.83
CA SER A 610 -21.08 -8.09 0.43
C SER A 610 -19.93 -7.13 0.22
N TYR A 611 -18.93 -7.59 -0.51
CA TYR A 611 -17.68 -6.89 -0.76
C TYR A 611 -17.28 -7.08 -2.22
N SER A 612 -16.65 -6.06 -2.80
CA SER A 612 -16.16 -6.10 -4.17
C SER A 612 -14.75 -5.54 -4.21
N GLU A 613 -13.83 -6.29 -4.80
CA GLU A 613 -12.43 -5.84 -4.93
C GLU A 613 -12.36 -4.51 -5.70
N ALA A 614 -13.23 -4.34 -6.69
CA ALA A 614 -13.39 -3.17 -7.54
C ALA A 614 -13.74 -1.86 -6.80
N MET A 615 -14.09 -1.91 -5.51
CA MET A 615 -14.40 -0.72 -4.70
C MET A 615 -13.14 0.01 -4.19
N TYR A 616 -11.99 -0.66 -4.11
CA TYR A 616 -10.76 -0.11 -3.53
C TYR A 616 -9.52 -0.53 -4.34
N GLU A 617 -9.48 -1.77 -4.81
CA GLU A 617 -8.54 -2.22 -5.82
C GLU A 617 -9.21 -2.02 -7.16
N HIS A 618 -8.79 -0.97 -7.83
CA HIS A 618 -9.44 -0.58 -9.04
C HIS A 618 -9.30 -1.71 -10.09
N LYS A 619 -8.18 -2.46 -10.24
CA LYS A 619 -7.93 -3.50 -11.29
C LYS A 619 -8.99 -4.59 -11.41
N ALA A 620 -9.80 -4.76 -10.38
CA ALA A 620 -10.96 -5.64 -10.39
C ALA A 620 -12.16 -5.10 -11.20
N PHE A 621 -12.24 -3.78 -11.40
CA PHE A 621 -13.24 -3.05 -12.20
C PHE A 621 -12.88 -3.14 -13.69
N GLN A 622 -13.29 -4.25 -14.32
CA GLN A 622 -12.96 -4.51 -15.71
C GLN A 622 -14.10 -4.04 -16.63
N TYR A 623 -13.97 -2.82 -17.18
CA TYR A 623 -14.83 -2.35 -18.27
C TYR A 623 -14.33 -2.86 -19.64
N TRP A 624 -15.26 -3.09 -20.56
CA TRP A 624 -15.02 -3.58 -21.91
C TRP A 624 -15.90 -2.83 -22.92
N GLY A 625 -15.46 -1.61 -23.25
CA GLY A 625 -16.12 -0.71 -24.22
C GLY A 625 -16.54 -1.36 -25.55
N PRO A 626 -15.74 -2.26 -26.19
CA PRO A 626 -16.15 -2.92 -27.44
C PRO A 626 -17.45 -3.75 -27.37
N LYS A 627 -17.98 -4.03 -26.17
CA LYS A 627 -19.28 -4.65 -25.95
C LYS A 627 -20.17 -3.89 -24.96
N GLU A 628 -19.74 -2.73 -24.47
CA GLU A 628 -20.45 -1.96 -23.44
C GLU A 628 -20.73 -2.80 -22.17
N MET A 629 -19.74 -3.59 -21.72
CA MET A 629 -19.86 -4.53 -20.60
C MET A 629 -18.89 -4.24 -19.45
N LEU A 630 -19.38 -4.21 -18.22
CA LEU A 630 -18.59 -4.21 -16.99
C LEU A 630 -18.62 -5.60 -16.36
N ALA A 631 -17.47 -6.09 -15.88
CA ALA A 631 -17.41 -7.21 -14.95
C ALA A 631 -16.97 -6.75 -13.56
N VAL A 632 -17.76 -7.10 -12.54
CA VAL A 632 -17.51 -6.74 -11.13
C VAL A 632 -17.37 -8.01 -10.29
N PRO A 633 -16.20 -8.32 -9.71
CA PRO A 633 -16.07 -9.38 -8.72
C PRO A 633 -16.85 -9.01 -7.46
N LEU A 634 -17.67 -9.93 -6.96
CA LEU A 634 -18.50 -9.75 -5.78
C LEU A 634 -18.40 -11.00 -4.91
N SER A 635 -18.06 -10.76 -3.65
CA SER A 635 -17.85 -11.81 -2.65
C SER A 635 -18.68 -11.52 -1.42
N THR A 636 -19.30 -12.54 -0.84
CA THR A 636 -20.10 -12.43 0.38
C THR A 636 -20.11 -13.75 1.13
N TYR A 637 -20.43 -13.74 2.42
CA TYR A 637 -20.57 -14.96 3.21
C TYR A 637 -21.81 -14.92 4.10
N ARG A 638 -22.29 -16.10 4.46
CA ARG A 638 -23.33 -16.31 5.46
C ARG A 638 -22.92 -17.40 6.45
N TYR A 639 -23.64 -17.43 7.55
CA TYR A 639 -23.45 -18.37 8.64
C TYR A 639 -24.57 -19.41 8.64
N VAL A 640 -24.22 -20.69 8.59
CA VAL A 640 -25.19 -21.78 8.43
C VAL A 640 -25.26 -22.63 9.70
N GLU A 641 -26.47 -22.76 10.24
CA GLU A 641 -26.80 -23.66 11.36
C GLU A 641 -27.29 -25.01 10.85
N THR A 642 -26.54 -26.08 11.12
CA THR A 642 -27.01 -27.45 10.87
C THR A 642 -27.33 -28.14 12.20
N TYR A 643 -28.60 -28.57 12.36
CA TYR A 643 -29.07 -29.28 13.55
C TYR A 643 -29.00 -30.80 13.36
N ASN A 644 -28.43 -31.52 14.32
CA ASN A 644 -28.46 -32.99 14.32
C ASN A 644 -29.91 -33.53 14.44
N GLU A 645 -30.19 -34.71 13.85
CA GLU A 645 -31.52 -35.34 13.87
C GLU A 645 -32.10 -35.56 15.29
N ASP A 646 -31.23 -35.70 16.30
CA ASP A 646 -31.59 -35.86 17.71
C ASP A 646 -31.93 -34.54 18.44
N GLY A 647 -31.82 -33.38 17.77
CA GLY A 647 -32.11 -32.05 18.34
C GLY A 647 -31.09 -31.56 19.38
N GLY A 648 -29.90 -32.16 19.41
CA GLY A 648 -28.80 -31.79 20.32
C GLY A 648 -27.50 -31.55 19.55
N TYR A 649 -26.84 -30.42 19.86
CA TYR A 649 -25.77 -29.79 19.07
C TYR A 649 -26.21 -29.27 17.69
N SER A 650 -25.99 -27.96 17.49
CA SER A 650 -25.85 -27.36 16.16
C SER A 650 -24.37 -27.39 15.77
N GLN A 651 -24.09 -27.82 14.54
CA GLN A 651 -22.83 -27.53 13.88
C GLN A 651 -22.98 -26.22 13.12
N TRP A 652 -21.92 -25.42 13.14
CA TRP A 652 -21.88 -24.12 12.51
C TRP A 652 -20.79 -24.13 11.45
N ASN A 653 -21.09 -23.65 10.26
CA ASN A 653 -20.14 -23.54 9.17
C ASN A 653 -20.36 -22.25 8.39
N TYR A 654 -19.30 -21.79 7.74
CA TYR A 654 -19.35 -20.67 6.82
C TYR A 654 -19.81 -21.18 5.44
N GLU A 655 -20.55 -20.35 4.72
CA GLU A 655 -20.84 -20.54 3.30
C GLU A 655 -20.45 -19.26 2.56
N TYR A 656 -19.55 -19.42 1.60
CA TYR A 656 -18.96 -18.33 0.82
C TYR A 656 -19.59 -18.26 -0.56
N VAL A 657 -19.91 -17.06 -1.04
CA VAL A 657 -20.29 -16.80 -2.41
C VAL A 657 -19.22 -15.95 -3.04
N SER A 658 -18.73 -16.38 -4.20
CA SER A 658 -17.84 -15.58 -5.02
C SER A 658 -18.27 -15.64 -6.47
N LYS A 659 -18.52 -14.47 -7.03
CA LYS A 659 -19.07 -14.28 -8.38
C LYS A 659 -18.32 -13.17 -9.09
N ALA A 660 -18.36 -13.18 -10.41
CA ALA A 660 -18.27 -11.96 -11.21
C ALA A 660 -19.67 -11.67 -11.74
N ILE A 661 -20.19 -10.48 -11.48
CA ILE A 661 -21.45 -10.00 -12.06
C ILE A 661 -21.10 -9.24 -13.34
N ILE A 662 -21.67 -9.67 -14.47
CA ILE A 662 -21.50 -8.99 -15.76
C ILE A 662 -22.70 -8.07 -15.93
N VAL A 663 -22.44 -6.80 -16.22
CA VAL A 663 -23.43 -5.72 -16.37
C VAL A 663 -23.29 -5.12 -17.77
N ASN A 664 -24.38 -5.04 -18.51
CA ASN A 664 -24.46 -4.22 -19.72
C ASN A 664 -24.64 -2.75 -19.29
N VAL A 665 -23.86 -1.84 -19.86
CA VAL A 665 -23.85 -0.41 -19.55
C VAL A 665 -24.05 0.37 -20.86
N ASP A 666 -25.29 0.70 -21.20
CA ASP A 666 -25.62 1.46 -22.43
C ASP A 666 -24.98 2.85 -22.35
N GLU A 667 -23.87 3.08 -23.07
CA GLU A 667 -23.07 4.31 -22.92
C GLU A 667 -23.84 5.58 -23.33
N ALA A 668 -24.80 5.43 -24.24
CA ALA A 668 -25.60 6.53 -24.79
C ALA A 668 -26.70 7.02 -23.82
N THR A 669 -27.14 6.18 -22.89
CA THR A 669 -28.20 6.50 -21.91
C THR A 669 -27.75 6.41 -20.46
N GLY A 670 -26.62 5.75 -20.18
CA GLY A 670 -26.15 5.37 -18.85
C GLY A 670 -26.91 4.19 -18.24
N SER A 671 -27.86 3.56 -18.94
CA SER A 671 -28.69 2.52 -18.32
C SER A 671 -27.92 1.21 -18.09
N MET A 672 -28.08 0.65 -16.90
CA MET A 672 -27.36 -0.54 -16.45
C MET A 672 -28.31 -1.73 -16.26
N SER A 673 -27.87 -2.92 -16.68
CA SER A 673 -28.62 -4.14 -16.41
C SER A 673 -27.70 -5.35 -16.22
N VAL A 674 -28.01 -6.20 -15.25
CA VAL A 674 -27.28 -7.47 -15.07
C VAL A 674 -27.49 -8.34 -16.30
N HIS A 675 -26.38 -8.64 -16.98
CA HIS A 675 -26.31 -9.50 -18.15
C HIS A 675 -26.22 -10.97 -17.76
N GLY A 676 -25.42 -11.28 -16.72
CA GLY A 676 -25.21 -12.63 -16.22
C GLY A 676 -24.24 -12.67 -15.04
N GLU A 677 -23.92 -13.88 -14.59
CA GLU A 677 -22.92 -14.12 -13.55
C GLU A 677 -21.97 -15.26 -13.94
N VAL A 678 -20.71 -15.15 -13.53
CA VAL A 678 -19.78 -16.27 -13.36
C VAL A 678 -19.70 -16.58 -11.87
N ASN A 679 -19.63 -17.85 -11.48
CA ASN A 679 -19.84 -18.26 -10.09
C ASN A 679 -18.81 -19.34 -9.68
N HIS A 680 -17.88 -18.96 -8.80
CA HIS A 680 -16.85 -19.84 -8.24
C HIS A 680 -17.21 -20.37 -6.83
N SER A 681 -18.40 -20.06 -6.30
CA SER A 681 -18.81 -20.47 -4.95
C SER A 681 -18.71 -21.99 -4.72
N SER A 682 -18.95 -22.81 -5.75
CA SER A 682 -18.79 -24.27 -5.66
C SER A 682 -17.34 -24.74 -5.55
N LEU A 683 -16.35 -23.90 -5.91
CA LEU A 683 -14.92 -24.15 -5.69
C LEU A 683 -14.51 -23.81 -4.24
N LEU A 684 -15.24 -22.89 -3.58
CA LEU A 684 -14.93 -22.42 -2.23
C LEU A 684 -15.59 -23.25 -1.13
N ASN A 685 -16.83 -23.74 -1.34
CA ASN A 685 -17.58 -24.46 -0.30
C ASN A 685 -17.31 -25.97 -0.33
N HIS A 686 -16.34 -26.42 0.46
CA HIS A 686 -16.06 -27.83 0.71
C HIS A 686 -15.62 -28.08 2.15
N GLU A 687 -15.60 -29.35 2.59
CA GLU A 687 -15.50 -29.73 4.01
C GLU A 687 -14.27 -29.14 4.73
N ASP A 688 -13.17 -28.89 4.01
CA ASP A 688 -11.91 -28.36 4.55
C ASP A 688 -11.85 -26.82 4.65
N VAL A 689 -12.81 -26.08 4.06
CA VAL A 689 -12.74 -24.61 3.85
C VAL A 689 -13.87 -23.83 4.53
N ASN A 690 -14.91 -24.51 5.01
CA ASN A 690 -16.11 -23.89 5.61
C ASN A 690 -15.86 -23.35 7.06
N HIS A 691 -14.67 -22.80 7.30
CA HIS A 691 -14.16 -22.19 8.54
C HIS A 691 -14.02 -20.67 8.38
N TRP A 692 -13.81 -19.94 9.47
CA TRP A 692 -13.74 -18.46 9.45
C TRP A 692 -12.58 -17.87 8.63
N TRP A 693 -11.56 -18.67 8.32
CA TRP A 693 -10.39 -18.32 7.52
C TRP A 693 -10.50 -18.74 6.04
N GLY A 694 -11.66 -19.26 5.60
CA GLY A 694 -11.90 -19.56 4.19
C GLY A 694 -12.28 -18.31 3.40
N GLY A 695 -12.25 -18.41 2.08
CA GLY A 695 -12.79 -17.38 1.19
C GLY A 695 -11.78 -16.34 0.72
N ASP A 696 -10.48 -16.51 0.96
CA ASP A 696 -9.44 -15.69 0.33
C ASP A 696 -9.29 -16.00 -1.18
N GLU A 697 -9.85 -17.13 -1.63
CA GLU A 697 -9.76 -17.64 -3.01
C GLU A 697 -10.86 -17.11 -3.95
N ASN A 698 -11.51 -16.00 -3.56
CA ASN A 698 -12.54 -15.28 -4.31
C ASN A 698 -12.11 -14.92 -5.75
N ILE A 699 -13.06 -14.65 -6.64
CA ILE A 699 -12.79 -14.04 -7.94
C ILE A 699 -12.28 -12.62 -7.69
N ARG A 700 -11.10 -12.31 -8.23
CA ARG A 700 -10.36 -11.05 -8.01
C ARG A 700 -10.14 -10.25 -9.28
N ARG A 701 -10.12 -10.92 -10.43
CA ARG A 701 -9.90 -10.33 -11.76
C ARG A 701 -10.75 -11.02 -12.80
N THR A 702 -11.02 -10.32 -13.89
CA THR A 702 -11.62 -10.89 -15.09
C THR A 702 -10.92 -10.37 -16.34
N ILE A 703 -10.91 -11.14 -17.41
CA ILE A 703 -10.40 -10.71 -18.73
C ILE A 703 -11.45 -11.03 -19.78
N PHE A 704 -11.81 -10.05 -20.60
CA PHE A 704 -12.63 -10.27 -21.79
C PHE A 704 -11.72 -10.68 -22.96
N MET A 705 -12.09 -11.69 -23.73
CA MET A 705 -11.45 -11.99 -25.03
C MET A 705 -12.49 -12.43 -26.06
N GLY A 706 -12.63 -11.65 -27.13
CA GLY A 706 -13.65 -11.86 -28.16
C GLY A 706 -15.06 -11.92 -27.57
N ASP A 707 -15.74 -13.06 -27.72
CA ASP A 707 -17.08 -13.34 -27.19
C ASP A 707 -17.06 -14.08 -25.83
N PHE A 708 -15.96 -14.02 -25.08
CA PHE A 708 -15.76 -14.77 -23.83
C PHE A 708 -15.24 -13.91 -22.70
N ILE A 709 -15.52 -14.35 -21.46
CA ILE A 709 -14.93 -13.83 -20.22
C ILE A 709 -14.21 -14.95 -19.50
N TYR A 710 -13.02 -14.63 -18.98
CA TYR A 710 -12.19 -15.48 -18.15
C TYR A 710 -12.25 -14.90 -16.74
N ALA A 711 -12.67 -15.66 -15.74
CA ALA A 711 -12.77 -15.21 -14.35
C ALA A 711 -11.70 -15.91 -13.50
N PHE A 712 -10.93 -15.13 -12.74
CA PHE A 712 -9.73 -15.60 -12.04
C PHE A 712 -9.93 -15.53 -10.54
N SER A 713 -9.75 -16.66 -9.87
CA SER A 713 -9.86 -16.79 -8.43
C SER A 713 -8.71 -17.63 -7.87
N GLY A 714 -8.50 -17.59 -6.56
CA GLY A 714 -7.47 -18.41 -5.89
C GLY A 714 -7.68 -19.93 -6.03
N ALA A 715 -8.83 -20.37 -6.58
CA ALA A 715 -9.15 -21.78 -6.82
C ALA A 715 -9.03 -22.21 -8.30
N GLY A 716 -8.96 -21.25 -9.23
CA GLY A 716 -8.92 -21.56 -10.65
C GLY A 716 -9.43 -20.45 -11.57
N ILE A 717 -9.54 -20.81 -12.85
CA ILE A 717 -9.97 -19.97 -13.95
C ILE A 717 -11.14 -20.67 -14.62
N THR A 718 -12.28 -19.98 -14.77
CA THR A 718 -13.39 -20.44 -15.61
C THR A 718 -13.50 -19.56 -16.84
N VAL A 719 -13.91 -20.15 -17.97
CA VAL A 719 -14.14 -19.46 -19.24
C VAL A 719 -15.61 -19.60 -19.61
N HIS A 720 -16.27 -18.48 -19.81
CA HIS A 720 -17.70 -18.43 -20.13
C HIS A 720 -17.94 -17.69 -21.44
N ASN A 721 -18.86 -18.21 -22.27
CA ASN A 721 -19.33 -17.48 -23.44
C ASN A 721 -20.25 -16.33 -23.02
N LEU A 722 -19.97 -15.10 -23.45
CA LEU A 722 -20.75 -13.92 -23.07
C LEU A 722 -22.21 -13.97 -23.54
N THR A 723 -22.54 -14.70 -24.62
CA THR A 723 -23.92 -14.72 -25.14
C THR A 723 -24.81 -15.75 -24.44
N SER A 724 -24.27 -16.93 -24.09
CA SER A 724 -25.04 -17.98 -23.39
C SER A 724 -24.79 -18.06 -21.89
N MET A 725 -23.72 -17.41 -21.40
CA MET A 725 -23.12 -17.58 -20.06
C MET A 725 -22.73 -19.03 -19.72
N GLU A 726 -22.73 -19.94 -20.69
CA GLU A 726 -22.30 -21.31 -20.51
C GLU A 726 -20.78 -21.38 -20.30
N LEU A 727 -20.36 -22.17 -19.31
CA LEU A 727 -18.97 -22.56 -19.09
C LEU A 727 -18.48 -23.35 -20.31
N THR A 728 -17.44 -22.86 -20.98
CA THR A 728 -16.81 -23.55 -22.12
C THR A 728 -15.55 -24.30 -21.73
N ASP A 729 -14.78 -23.77 -20.77
CA ASP A 729 -13.54 -24.38 -20.31
C ASP A 729 -13.17 -23.98 -18.87
N VAL A 730 -12.30 -24.75 -18.22
CA VAL A 730 -11.88 -24.52 -16.83
C VAL A 730 -10.47 -25.08 -16.54
N VAL A 731 -9.67 -24.28 -15.84
CA VAL A 731 -8.40 -24.71 -15.22
C VAL A 731 -8.54 -24.54 -13.72
N THR A 732 -8.57 -25.64 -12.97
CA THR A 732 -8.52 -25.63 -11.50
C THR A 732 -7.08 -25.65 -11.03
N PHE A 733 -6.78 -24.92 -9.95
CA PHE A 733 -5.48 -24.98 -9.30
C PHE A 733 -5.48 -25.97 -8.13
N ASP A 734 -4.33 -26.57 -7.83
CA ASP A 734 -4.16 -27.38 -6.62
C ASP A 734 -3.99 -26.44 -5.41
N ILE A 735 -4.96 -26.45 -4.48
CA ILE A 735 -4.95 -25.58 -3.30
C ILE A 735 -4.40 -26.36 -2.10
N GLU A 736 -3.29 -25.91 -1.53
CA GLU A 736 -2.75 -26.45 -0.27
C GLU A 736 -3.33 -25.70 0.93
N TYR A 737 -4.30 -26.31 1.61
CA TYR A 737 -4.87 -25.75 2.84
C TYR A 737 -3.94 -25.94 4.05
N PRO A 738 -3.77 -24.92 4.93
CA PRO A 738 -2.89 -25.01 6.08
C PRO A 738 -3.40 -26.05 7.10
N THR A 739 -2.66 -27.14 7.27
CA THR A 739 -2.99 -28.17 8.27
C THR A 739 -2.64 -27.68 9.68
N TYR A 740 -3.58 -27.00 10.34
CA TYR A 740 -3.42 -26.66 11.75
C TYR A 740 -3.44 -27.92 12.61
N ALA A 741 -2.31 -28.21 13.27
CA ALA A 741 -2.25 -29.21 14.31
C ALA A 741 -3.04 -28.72 15.53
N TYR A 742 -4.31 -29.12 15.64
CA TYR A 742 -5.06 -28.98 16.89
C TYR A 742 -4.27 -29.65 18.02
N TYR A 743 -4.03 -28.90 19.09
CA TYR A 743 -3.50 -29.47 20.33
C TYR A 743 -4.57 -30.37 20.96
N ASP A 744 -4.50 -31.68 20.66
CA ASP A 744 -5.20 -32.72 21.42
C ASP A 744 -4.85 -32.59 22.92
N ASN A 745 -5.85 -32.25 23.74
CA ASN A 745 -5.77 -32.21 25.21
C ASN A 745 -6.27 -33.52 25.84
#